data_AF-A0A1K1P6R5-F1
#
_entry.id   AF-A0A1K1P6R5-F1
#
_cell.length_a   1.000
_cell.length_b   1.000
_cell.length_c   1.000
_cell.angle_alpha   90.00
_cell.angle_beta   90.00
_cell.angle_gamma   90.00
#
_symmetry.space_group_name_H-M   'P 1'
#
loop_
_entity.id
_entity.type
_entity.pdbx_description
1 polymer ?
#
loop_
_entity_poly.entity_id
_entity_poly.type
_entity_poly.pdbx_seq_one_letter_code
_entity_poly.pdbx_strand_id
1 'polypeptide(L)'
;MSNLFKRMTAVGSAGLIMSSVLTAAPYSLVSEAVTSLSTRDPWCANDDVNRWESEHFQFIWGKTGADSGKVTQSFLEENAKNLEACWNVYMNELHMEPPTQSTNTRLRDGKEYKVNIYISGTGISHFPDDWAWMGYDNQGYAFMFCCVGAMQNSPNPSWVLPHEFGHVVTAHQIGWNNNKYVGALWEAIGNWFREQYLYSDYYKQWANVSGTTDYFETYHKNLCFTPIIGRDNYAAWLFLQYLTENPDKLQGYGSSFVKDLMQQGQPDEYPYHEIERLSGNDIKDTLGHYAKRLATLDFAHKSEYLRRMEELFDRGEWNWGEIYTLLEKSTKADDFYTVPTERAPQQFGVNVIPLEVTAGKISITLKGLTDIKGADWRACIAVEQKDGTTRYSDLFKSGETMTMDFGANDSAAYLTVTATPDSDTWQQYGVQYMFSEGEFDENHAPFLGKNRYPYGVTIKGADIKQTRNNVNESSGRRHSNGGGFVAYTAKVDDSVYVGKDARVLGYATVKGNARIEDHAVVTGSAEVSGNAVVKGHAVVAERAKVRDNAIIADYAGVMGESVVSGNARVLESGLVFNSYNVSGNATVKGVAYGLANGSASGQAIPDGDYYDDTGRNLQKGAIYGWASYEGYALNRPFTDGQYAGLEFDTDSTHIASDTYTSTYAMNFGTPVWSNKLTSGNGVMTFNGNSYMVGDSSYAALHDADYQTAILLRDNRRNTIFRFGDDEKYMSLTAENGSITFSINNGSGVQSVTAENAYTAGHWATVSVILDGDNAKLVVNGGSGAKTAAGRITADPVDIVSDDASYLIADGMNGSMDYFRVNFKEVSEPTYYYTESEEIVPAVRYPKVTKIEYSEKTHQVRLTWTPVEGATHYGIVVFNAGKWRALTTIPASATSYTSAKNLTPGKSYKVAVGAKVNGDWDAANAIKNAVTVTIK
;
A
#
# COMPACT_ATOMS: atom_id res chain seq x y z
N MET A 1 -12.31 -15.94 -26.30
CA MET A 1 -11.33 -15.08 -26.98
C MET A 1 -9.95 -15.44 -26.46
N SER A 2 -9.02 -15.61 -27.41
CA SER A 2 -7.57 -15.80 -27.30
C SER A 2 -7.04 -16.89 -26.34
N ASN A 3 -6.66 -18.04 -26.94
CA ASN A 3 -5.92 -19.18 -26.38
C ASN A 3 -4.51 -18.86 -25.84
N LEU A 4 -4.22 -17.59 -25.49
CA LEU A 4 -2.94 -17.13 -24.96
C LEU A 4 -2.92 -17.06 -23.41
N PHE A 5 -4.09 -17.01 -22.76
CA PHE A 5 -4.22 -16.71 -21.33
C PHE A 5 -3.78 -17.82 -20.35
N LYS A 6 -3.60 -19.07 -20.81
CA LYS A 6 -3.19 -20.19 -19.93
C LYS A 6 -1.70 -20.51 -19.97
N ARG A 7 -0.90 -19.82 -20.79
CA ARG A 7 0.51 -20.17 -21.02
C ARG A 7 1.52 -19.45 -20.11
N MET A 8 1.12 -18.51 -19.26
CA MET A 8 2.09 -17.57 -18.64
C MET A 8 2.28 -17.64 -17.12
N THR A 9 1.72 -18.61 -16.40
CA THR A 9 1.98 -18.77 -14.94
C THR A 9 2.76 -20.04 -14.55
N ALA A 10 3.40 -20.74 -15.50
CA ALA A 10 4.15 -21.96 -15.19
C ALA A 10 5.54 -22.08 -15.86
N VAL A 11 6.20 -20.99 -16.23
CA VAL A 11 7.56 -21.06 -16.80
C VAL A 11 8.52 -20.15 -16.03
N GLY A 12 9.20 -20.74 -15.04
CA GLY A 12 10.17 -20.01 -14.24
C GLY A 12 11.11 -20.88 -13.41
N SER A 13 11.51 -22.08 -13.86
CA SER A 13 12.78 -22.75 -13.50
C SER A 13 12.82 -24.22 -13.96
N ALA A 14 13.49 -24.51 -15.07
CA ALA A 14 14.09 -25.83 -15.32
C ALA A 14 15.01 -25.77 -16.54
N GLY A 15 16.32 -25.77 -16.30
CA GLY A 15 17.28 -25.98 -17.36
C GLY A 15 18.62 -26.39 -16.80
N LEU A 16 18.93 -27.70 -16.86
CA LEU A 16 20.24 -28.22 -17.24
C LEU A 16 20.15 -29.75 -17.42
N ILE A 17 20.61 -30.18 -18.59
CA ILE A 17 20.56 -31.55 -19.12
C ILE A 17 21.77 -32.33 -18.63
N MET A 18 21.59 -33.52 -18.07
CA MET A 18 22.63 -34.56 -18.08
C MET A 18 22.04 -35.92 -18.40
N SER A 19 22.57 -36.54 -19.46
CA SER A 19 22.24 -37.87 -19.94
C SER A 19 23.16 -38.92 -19.30
N SER A 20 22.59 -39.96 -18.69
CA SER A 20 23.28 -41.25 -18.56
C SER A 20 22.29 -42.42 -18.42
N VAL A 21 22.70 -43.55 -18.99
CA VAL A 21 21.92 -44.71 -19.43
C VAL A 21 21.50 -45.65 -18.28
N LEU A 22 20.33 -46.28 -18.48
CA LEU A 22 19.66 -47.30 -17.66
C LEU A 22 20.52 -48.48 -17.19
N THR A 23 20.13 -49.05 -16.04
CA THR A 23 19.90 -50.51 -15.88
C THR A 23 18.75 -50.77 -14.91
N ALA A 24 17.71 -51.46 -15.37
CA ALA A 24 16.58 -51.93 -14.57
C ALA A 24 16.88 -53.29 -13.91
N ALA A 25 16.39 -53.49 -12.68
CA ALA A 25 16.23 -54.82 -12.08
C ALA A 25 14.78 -54.94 -11.55
N PRO A 26 14.08 -56.06 -11.79
CA PRO A 26 12.67 -56.20 -11.43
C PRO A 26 12.55 -56.68 -9.98
N TYR A 27 11.59 -56.14 -9.22
CA TYR A 27 11.06 -56.85 -8.06
C TYR A 27 9.54 -56.79 -8.01
N SER A 28 9.00 -57.93 -7.64
CA SER A 28 7.65 -58.43 -7.83
C SER A 28 6.64 -57.97 -6.78
N LEU A 29 5.42 -57.78 -7.27
CA LEU A 29 4.12 -57.68 -6.59
C LEU A 29 3.92 -58.60 -5.38
N VAL A 30 3.21 -58.08 -4.38
CA VAL A 30 2.18 -58.83 -3.63
C VAL A 30 0.98 -57.90 -3.40
N SER A 31 -0.19 -58.36 -3.84
CA SER A 31 -1.51 -57.73 -3.69
C SER A 31 -2.18 -58.10 -2.37
N GLU A 32 -3.11 -57.29 -1.86
CA GLU A 32 -4.37 -57.82 -1.30
C GLU A 32 -5.51 -56.78 -1.21
N ALA A 33 -6.67 -57.20 -1.74
CA ALA A 33 -8.06 -56.73 -1.53
C ALA A 33 -8.49 -55.32 -2.00
N VAL A 34 -8.65 -55.13 -3.32
CA VAL A 34 -9.36 -53.98 -3.92
C VAL A 34 -10.84 -54.33 -4.08
N THR A 35 -11.75 -53.64 -3.39
CA THR A 35 -13.13 -53.49 -3.87
C THR A 35 -13.06 -52.78 -5.23
N SER A 36 -13.17 -53.51 -6.34
CA SER A 36 -12.89 -52.94 -7.66
C SER A 36 -13.92 -51.87 -8.02
N LEU A 37 -13.54 -50.60 -7.90
CA LEU A 37 -14.30 -49.47 -8.40
C LEU A 37 -14.68 -49.71 -9.88
N SER A 38 -15.92 -49.40 -10.23
CA SER A 38 -16.40 -49.53 -11.61
C SER A 38 -15.86 -48.39 -12.49
N THR A 39 -15.79 -48.61 -13.80
CA THR A 39 -15.53 -47.54 -14.77
C THR A 39 -16.82 -46.98 -15.34
N ARG A 40 -16.79 -45.71 -15.74
CA ARG A 40 -17.89 -45.04 -16.44
C ARG A 40 -17.31 -43.96 -17.32
N ASP A 41 -17.87 -43.75 -18.52
CA ASP A 41 -17.39 -42.73 -19.45
C ASP A 41 -18.58 -42.18 -20.26
N PRO A 42 -19.28 -41.15 -19.75
CA PRO A 42 -20.50 -40.67 -20.39
C PRO A 42 -20.24 -39.91 -21.70
N TRP A 43 -19.02 -39.44 -21.95
CA TRP A 43 -18.68 -38.70 -23.17
C TRP A 43 -18.19 -39.61 -24.27
N CYS A 44 -17.14 -40.39 -24.02
CA CYS A 44 -16.47 -41.16 -25.07
C CYS A 44 -16.88 -42.64 -25.11
N ALA A 45 -17.92 -43.06 -24.38
CA ALA A 45 -18.40 -44.45 -24.34
C ALA A 45 -18.58 -45.08 -25.74
N ASN A 46 -19.01 -44.30 -26.73
CA ASN A 46 -19.24 -44.77 -28.10
C ASN A 46 -18.14 -44.34 -29.09
N ASP A 47 -17.10 -43.67 -28.61
CA ASP A 47 -16.00 -43.17 -29.43
C ASP A 47 -14.85 -44.20 -29.50
N ASP A 48 -14.11 -44.17 -30.62
CA ASP A 48 -12.90 -44.96 -30.78
C ASP A 48 -11.70 -44.30 -30.07
N VAL A 49 -11.70 -44.37 -28.75
CA VAL A 49 -10.64 -43.85 -27.86
C VAL A 49 -9.88 -44.97 -27.17
N ASN A 50 -8.67 -44.66 -26.71
CA ASN A 50 -7.89 -45.55 -25.86
C ASN A 50 -8.29 -45.37 -24.38
N ARG A 51 -8.12 -46.44 -23.60
CA ARG A 51 -8.43 -46.49 -22.16
C ARG A 51 -7.36 -47.26 -21.40
N TRP A 52 -7.03 -46.78 -20.21
CA TRP A 52 -6.13 -47.44 -19.27
C TRP A 52 -6.54 -47.07 -17.84
N GLU A 53 -6.32 -47.95 -16.87
CA GLU A 53 -6.85 -47.82 -15.51
C GLU A 53 -5.77 -48.07 -14.46
N SER A 54 -5.84 -47.32 -13.36
CA SER A 54 -5.15 -47.60 -12.09
C SER A 54 -6.17 -48.08 -11.05
N GLU A 55 -5.86 -48.05 -9.75
CA GLU A 55 -6.79 -48.46 -8.69
C GLU A 55 -8.00 -47.53 -8.61
N HIS A 56 -7.77 -46.21 -8.61
CA HIS A 56 -8.81 -45.20 -8.42
C HIS A 56 -9.11 -44.35 -9.66
N PHE A 57 -8.32 -44.47 -10.74
CA PHE A 57 -8.42 -43.58 -11.90
C PHE A 57 -8.59 -44.33 -13.23
N GLN A 58 -9.28 -43.68 -14.17
CA GLN A 58 -9.42 -44.11 -15.57
C GLN A 58 -8.90 -43.03 -16.51
N PHE A 59 -7.90 -43.36 -17.32
CA PHE A 59 -7.32 -42.49 -18.33
C PHE A 59 -7.96 -42.75 -19.69
N ILE A 60 -8.40 -41.69 -20.37
CA ILE A 60 -9.10 -41.73 -21.64
C ILE A 60 -8.44 -40.74 -22.61
N TRP A 61 -8.03 -41.21 -23.80
CA TRP A 61 -7.38 -40.35 -24.79
C TRP A 61 -7.68 -40.77 -26.23
N GLY A 62 -7.73 -39.80 -27.13
CA GLY A 62 -7.97 -40.05 -28.54
C GLY A 62 -6.77 -40.68 -29.25
N LYS A 63 -7.02 -41.20 -30.46
CA LYS A 63 -6.03 -41.92 -31.27
C LYS A 63 -5.34 -41.05 -32.32
N THR A 64 -5.88 -39.87 -32.60
CA THR A 64 -5.57 -39.11 -33.82
C THR A 64 -5.09 -37.68 -33.59
N GLY A 65 -5.17 -37.15 -32.36
CA GLY A 65 -4.64 -35.82 -32.03
C GLY A 65 -3.12 -35.79 -31.96
N ALA A 66 -2.57 -34.57 -32.02
CA ALA A 66 -1.13 -34.31 -32.09
C ALA A 66 -0.33 -34.93 -30.94
N ASP A 67 -0.93 -35.05 -29.76
CA ASP A 67 -0.28 -35.58 -28.56
C ASP A 67 -0.59 -37.05 -28.28
N SER A 68 -1.42 -37.71 -29.10
CA SER A 68 -1.83 -39.11 -28.88
C SER A 68 -0.64 -40.07 -28.79
N GLY A 69 0.38 -39.86 -29.63
CA GLY A 69 1.60 -40.66 -29.63
C GLY A 69 2.52 -40.42 -28.42
N LYS A 70 2.28 -39.36 -27.63
CA LYS A 70 3.04 -39.07 -26.40
C LYS A 70 2.47 -39.83 -25.19
N VAL A 71 1.22 -40.28 -25.26
CA VAL A 71 0.58 -41.07 -24.21
C VAL A 71 1.03 -42.53 -24.32
N THR A 72 2.19 -42.80 -23.72
CA THR A 72 2.82 -44.12 -23.66
C THR A 72 2.44 -44.88 -22.39
N GLN A 73 2.74 -46.17 -22.31
CA GLN A 73 2.53 -46.96 -21.10
C GLN A 73 3.25 -46.36 -19.88
N SER A 74 4.53 -45.97 -20.03
CA SER A 74 5.29 -45.32 -18.96
C SER A 74 4.71 -43.97 -18.56
N PHE A 75 4.17 -43.21 -19.51
CA PHE A 75 3.50 -41.94 -19.20
C PHE A 75 2.27 -42.18 -18.33
N LEU A 76 1.46 -43.20 -18.64
CA LEU A 76 0.26 -43.55 -17.87
C LEU A 76 0.62 -44.07 -16.48
N GLU A 77 1.60 -44.96 -16.38
CA GLU A 77 2.07 -45.53 -15.11
C GLU A 77 2.62 -44.46 -14.17
N GLU A 78 3.46 -43.55 -14.67
CA GLU A 78 4.00 -42.45 -13.86
C GLU A 78 2.90 -41.46 -13.45
N ASN A 79 1.97 -41.10 -14.33
CA ASN A 79 0.87 -40.20 -13.95
C ASN A 79 -0.11 -40.83 -12.96
N ALA A 80 -0.39 -42.13 -13.11
CA ALA A 80 -1.17 -42.88 -12.15
C ALA A 80 -0.49 -42.94 -10.79
N LYS A 81 0.81 -43.24 -10.74
CA LYS A 81 1.57 -43.21 -9.49
C LYS A 81 1.44 -41.85 -8.77
N ASN A 82 1.40 -40.74 -9.52
CA ASN A 82 1.19 -39.38 -8.98
C ASN A 82 -0.18 -39.26 -8.33
N LEU A 83 -1.23 -39.60 -9.07
CA LEU A 83 -2.60 -39.46 -8.61
C LEU A 83 -2.96 -40.44 -7.49
N GLU A 84 -2.43 -41.66 -7.50
CA GLU A 84 -2.59 -42.62 -6.40
C GLU A 84 -1.86 -42.16 -5.14
N ALA A 85 -0.71 -41.48 -5.26
CA ALA A 85 -0.07 -40.84 -4.13
C ALA A 85 -0.92 -39.69 -3.57
N CYS A 86 -1.48 -38.84 -4.44
CA CYS A 86 -2.43 -37.80 -4.03
C CYS A 86 -3.67 -38.41 -3.35
N TRP A 87 -4.20 -39.51 -3.87
CA TRP A 87 -5.32 -40.23 -3.27
C TRP A 87 -5.00 -40.65 -1.82
N ASN A 88 -3.81 -41.21 -1.58
CA ASN A 88 -3.38 -41.59 -0.25
C ASN A 88 -3.31 -40.38 0.70
N VAL A 89 -2.74 -39.26 0.26
CA VAL A 89 -2.70 -38.04 1.08
C VAL A 89 -4.12 -37.55 1.36
N TYR A 90 -4.97 -37.42 0.34
CA TYR A 90 -6.25 -36.75 0.47
C TYR A 90 -7.29 -37.58 1.22
N MET A 91 -7.33 -38.89 0.98
CA MET A 91 -8.31 -39.78 1.61
C MET A 91 -7.79 -40.36 2.93
N ASN A 92 -6.53 -40.79 2.98
CA ASN A 92 -6.03 -41.51 4.15
C ASN A 92 -5.45 -40.58 5.22
N GLU A 93 -4.77 -39.50 4.83
CA GLU A 93 -4.15 -38.56 5.77
C GLU A 93 -5.09 -37.37 6.11
N LEU A 94 -5.75 -36.79 5.10
CA LEU A 94 -6.68 -35.67 5.30
C LEU A 94 -8.13 -36.11 5.56
N HIS A 95 -8.43 -37.40 5.40
CA HIS A 95 -9.75 -37.98 5.68
C HIS A 95 -10.90 -37.33 4.90
N MET A 96 -10.66 -36.95 3.65
CA MET A 96 -11.68 -36.43 2.72
C MET A 96 -12.65 -37.53 2.29
N GLU A 97 -13.87 -37.16 1.89
CA GLU A 97 -14.80 -38.12 1.29
C GLU A 97 -14.32 -38.53 -0.11
N PRO A 98 -14.27 -39.84 -0.45
CA PRO A 98 -13.83 -40.31 -1.75
C PRO A 98 -14.71 -39.79 -2.90
N PRO A 99 -14.11 -39.31 -4.01
CA PRO A 99 -14.84 -38.83 -5.18
C PRO A 99 -15.36 -39.97 -6.08
N THR A 100 -15.98 -40.99 -5.48
CA THR A 100 -16.41 -42.23 -6.15
C THR A 100 -17.91 -42.27 -6.47
N GLN A 101 -18.69 -41.32 -5.96
CA GLN A 101 -20.14 -41.24 -6.12
C GLN A 101 -20.57 -39.86 -6.63
N SER A 102 -21.76 -39.77 -7.22
CA SER A 102 -22.30 -38.48 -7.68
C SER A 102 -22.33 -37.44 -6.54
N THR A 103 -21.86 -36.23 -6.85
CA THR A 103 -22.04 -35.02 -6.02
C THR A 103 -23.51 -34.65 -5.88
N ASN A 104 -24.35 -35.04 -6.84
CA ASN A 104 -25.79 -35.01 -6.70
C ASN A 104 -26.25 -36.29 -6.00
N THR A 105 -26.51 -36.18 -4.69
CA THR A 105 -26.91 -37.31 -3.84
C THR A 105 -28.16 -38.05 -4.33
N ARG A 106 -29.03 -37.39 -5.13
CA ARG A 106 -30.22 -38.01 -5.72
C ARG A 106 -29.91 -38.93 -6.92
N LEU A 107 -28.73 -38.79 -7.52
CA LEU A 107 -28.28 -39.56 -8.68
C LEU A 107 -27.34 -40.71 -8.30
N ARG A 108 -27.06 -40.90 -7.01
CA ARG A 108 -26.26 -42.04 -6.53
C ARG A 108 -27.02 -43.34 -6.77
N ASP A 109 -26.38 -44.26 -7.49
CA ASP A 109 -26.96 -45.55 -7.91
C ASP A 109 -26.50 -46.73 -7.02
N GLY A 110 -25.81 -46.43 -5.92
CA GLY A 110 -25.26 -47.41 -4.99
C GLY A 110 -23.95 -48.07 -5.47
N LYS A 111 -23.41 -47.67 -6.63
CA LYS A 111 -22.10 -48.07 -7.10
C LYS A 111 -21.06 -46.98 -6.83
N GLU A 112 -19.81 -47.39 -6.85
CA GLU A 112 -18.65 -46.52 -6.73
C GLU A 112 -17.80 -46.64 -7.98
N TYR A 113 -17.30 -45.50 -8.45
CA TYR A 113 -16.64 -45.37 -9.74
C TYR A 113 -15.25 -44.75 -9.62
N LYS A 114 -14.38 -45.10 -10.56
CA LYS A 114 -13.07 -44.46 -10.75
C LYS A 114 -13.24 -43.01 -11.24
N VAL A 115 -12.26 -42.16 -10.91
CA VAL A 115 -12.21 -40.78 -11.41
C VAL A 115 -11.67 -40.77 -12.84
N ASN A 116 -12.40 -40.11 -13.75
CA ASN A 116 -11.98 -40.01 -15.14
C ASN A 116 -10.95 -38.90 -15.36
N ILE A 117 -9.97 -39.20 -16.22
CA ILE A 117 -8.95 -38.29 -16.70
C ILE A 117 -8.97 -38.33 -18.22
N TYR A 118 -9.44 -37.24 -18.83
CA TYR A 118 -9.44 -37.07 -20.28
C TYR A 118 -8.18 -36.31 -20.70
N ILE A 119 -7.41 -36.87 -21.63
CA ILE A 119 -6.12 -36.28 -22.02
C ILE A 119 -6.30 -35.34 -23.20
N SER A 120 -6.08 -34.05 -22.99
CA SER A 120 -6.17 -33.00 -24.00
C SER A 120 -5.07 -33.10 -25.07
N GLY A 121 -5.32 -32.59 -26.27
CA GLY A 121 -4.39 -32.64 -27.41
C GLY A 121 -4.40 -33.98 -28.17
N THR A 122 -5.23 -34.94 -27.74
CA THR A 122 -5.24 -36.32 -28.27
C THR A 122 -6.40 -36.59 -29.24
N GLY A 123 -7.22 -35.58 -29.53
CA GLY A 123 -8.32 -35.68 -30.51
C GLY A 123 -9.65 -36.15 -29.93
N ILE A 124 -9.86 -36.00 -28.62
CA ILE A 124 -11.19 -36.13 -27.99
C ILE A 124 -12.06 -34.96 -28.48
N SER A 125 -13.17 -35.24 -29.15
CA SER A 125 -14.00 -34.21 -29.80
C SER A 125 -14.98 -33.48 -28.88
N HIS A 126 -15.19 -33.97 -27.66
CA HIS A 126 -16.19 -33.42 -26.73
C HIS A 126 -15.74 -32.13 -26.04
N PHE A 127 -14.44 -31.86 -26.01
CA PHE A 127 -13.84 -30.71 -25.34
C PHE A 127 -12.81 -30.04 -26.26
N PRO A 128 -12.73 -28.70 -26.27
CA PRO A 128 -11.61 -28.03 -26.91
C PRO A 128 -10.29 -28.35 -26.19
N ASP A 129 -9.18 -28.39 -26.94
CA ASP A 129 -7.86 -28.60 -26.35
C ASP A 129 -7.49 -27.46 -25.39
N ASP A 130 -6.94 -27.81 -24.24
CA ASP A 130 -6.68 -26.89 -23.13
C ASP A 130 -5.57 -27.42 -22.20
N TRP A 131 -5.04 -26.58 -21.31
CA TRP A 131 -3.93 -26.92 -20.40
C TRP A 131 -4.33 -27.95 -19.34
N ALA A 132 -5.18 -27.54 -18.40
CA ALA A 132 -5.75 -28.37 -17.35
C ALA A 132 -7.01 -27.69 -16.78
N TRP A 133 -7.98 -28.48 -16.33
CA TRP A 133 -9.15 -28.07 -15.56
C TRP A 133 -9.93 -29.30 -15.04
N MET A 134 -10.83 -29.07 -14.08
CA MET A 134 -11.85 -30.04 -13.62
C MET A 134 -13.25 -29.70 -14.15
N GLY A 135 -14.12 -30.69 -14.31
CA GLY A 135 -15.52 -30.46 -14.65
C GLY A 135 -16.45 -31.52 -14.10
N TYR A 136 -17.74 -31.41 -14.43
CA TYR A 136 -18.77 -32.40 -14.09
C TYR A 136 -19.38 -33.03 -15.34
N ASP A 137 -19.75 -34.30 -15.26
CA ASP A 137 -20.73 -34.84 -16.20
C ASP A 137 -22.17 -34.53 -15.81
N ASN A 138 -23.08 -34.89 -16.71
CA ASN A 138 -24.52 -34.70 -16.54
C ASN A 138 -25.13 -35.51 -15.38
N GLN A 139 -24.38 -36.41 -14.75
CA GLN A 139 -24.78 -37.17 -13.56
C GLN A 139 -24.08 -36.67 -12.29
N GLY A 140 -23.32 -35.57 -12.35
CA GLY A 140 -22.70 -34.94 -11.19
C GLY A 140 -21.45 -35.63 -10.68
N TYR A 141 -20.75 -36.42 -11.49
CA TYR A 141 -19.42 -36.90 -11.13
C TYR A 141 -18.38 -35.95 -11.70
N ALA A 142 -17.42 -35.56 -10.85
CA ALA A 142 -16.33 -34.71 -11.28
C ALA A 142 -15.22 -35.51 -11.99
N PHE A 143 -14.57 -34.88 -12.96
CA PHE A 143 -13.49 -35.46 -13.77
C PHE A 143 -12.39 -34.43 -14.00
N MET A 144 -11.23 -34.91 -14.49
CA MET A 144 -10.09 -34.08 -14.86
C MET A 144 -9.91 -34.05 -16.39
N PHE A 145 -9.54 -32.89 -16.93
CA PHE A 145 -9.11 -32.73 -18.32
C PHE A 145 -7.72 -32.08 -18.34
N CYS A 146 -6.70 -32.79 -18.82
CA CYS A 146 -5.31 -32.32 -18.74
C CYS A 146 -4.55 -32.62 -20.03
N CYS A 147 -3.78 -31.67 -20.55
CA CYS A 147 -2.86 -31.94 -21.65
C CYS A 147 -1.62 -32.73 -21.19
N VAL A 148 -0.91 -33.34 -22.13
CA VAL A 148 0.34 -34.09 -21.86
C VAL A 148 1.39 -33.22 -21.16
N GLY A 149 1.45 -31.92 -21.46
CA GLY A 149 2.39 -31.00 -20.81
C GLY A 149 2.09 -30.75 -19.34
N ALA A 150 0.81 -30.64 -18.97
CA ALA A 150 0.38 -30.52 -17.57
C ALA A 150 0.65 -31.80 -16.76
N MET A 151 0.74 -32.94 -17.44
CA MET A 151 0.95 -34.27 -16.86
C MET A 151 2.43 -34.73 -16.94
N GLN A 152 3.36 -33.80 -17.11
CA GLN A 152 4.77 -34.15 -17.23
C GLN A 152 5.40 -34.43 -15.85
N ASN A 153 5.94 -35.64 -15.67
CA ASN A 153 6.55 -36.10 -14.41
C ASN A 153 8.09 -36.18 -14.46
N SER A 154 8.74 -35.45 -15.37
CA SER A 154 10.21 -35.46 -15.53
C SER A 154 10.80 -34.05 -15.49
N PRO A 155 11.83 -33.78 -14.65
CA PRO A 155 12.50 -34.75 -13.76
C PRO A 155 11.73 -35.08 -12.47
N ASN A 156 10.67 -34.34 -12.15
CA ASN A 156 9.87 -34.48 -10.92
C ASN A 156 8.38 -34.68 -11.25
N PRO A 157 7.57 -35.24 -10.33
CA PRO A 157 6.13 -35.38 -10.51
C PRO A 157 5.46 -34.04 -10.81
N SER A 158 4.43 -34.05 -11.65
CA SER A 158 3.61 -32.87 -11.95
C SER A 158 2.92 -32.33 -10.71
N TRP A 159 2.96 -31.00 -10.54
CA TRP A 159 2.23 -30.26 -9.51
C TRP A 159 0.83 -29.85 -9.98
N VAL A 160 0.51 -30.00 -11.27
CA VAL A 160 -0.83 -29.70 -11.79
C VAL A 160 -1.83 -30.77 -11.34
N LEU A 161 -1.44 -32.05 -11.42
CA LEU A 161 -2.30 -33.16 -11.02
C LEU A 161 -2.82 -33.09 -9.57
N PRO A 162 -1.99 -32.84 -8.54
CA PRO A 162 -2.49 -32.71 -7.17
C PRO A 162 -3.46 -31.53 -7.00
N HIS A 163 -3.30 -30.43 -7.75
CA HIS A 163 -4.20 -29.27 -7.71
C HIS A 163 -5.56 -29.59 -8.36
N GLU A 164 -5.55 -30.11 -9.58
CA GLU A 164 -6.78 -30.44 -10.32
C GLU A 164 -7.57 -31.58 -9.66
N PHE A 165 -6.86 -32.59 -9.15
CA PHE A 165 -7.48 -33.63 -8.36
C PHE A 165 -8.02 -33.08 -7.03
N GLY A 166 -7.35 -32.10 -6.43
CA GLY A 166 -7.84 -31.35 -5.28
C GLY A 166 -9.24 -30.77 -5.54
N HIS A 167 -9.48 -30.14 -6.69
CA HIS A 167 -10.82 -29.65 -7.02
C HIS A 167 -11.86 -30.77 -7.18
N VAL A 168 -11.48 -31.90 -7.79
CA VAL A 168 -12.36 -33.08 -7.87
C VAL A 168 -12.75 -33.53 -6.47
N VAL A 169 -11.82 -33.53 -5.50
CA VAL A 169 -12.11 -33.86 -4.11
C VAL A 169 -12.99 -32.81 -3.44
N THR A 170 -12.71 -31.51 -3.63
CA THR A 170 -13.54 -30.39 -3.14
C THR A 170 -14.99 -30.52 -3.58
N ALA A 171 -15.21 -30.81 -4.87
CA ALA A 171 -16.55 -31.02 -5.43
C ALA A 171 -17.34 -32.12 -4.71
N HIS A 172 -16.66 -33.15 -4.23
CA HIS A 172 -17.28 -34.28 -3.54
C HIS A 172 -17.46 -34.07 -2.03
N GLN A 173 -16.98 -32.95 -1.49
CA GLN A 173 -17.31 -32.52 -0.12
C GLN A 173 -18.68 -31.80 -0.05
N ILE A 174 -19.26 -31.42 -1.20
CA ILE A 174 -20.65 -30.97 -1.41
C ILE A 174 -21.00 -29.57 -0.85
N GLY A 175 -20.55 -29.21 0.36
CA GLY A 175 -21.00 -28.00 1.07
C GLY A 175 -20.78 -26.70 0.28
N TRP A 176 -19.72 -26.65 -0.53
CA TRP A 176 -19.36 -25.47 -1.30
C TRP A 176 -19.91 -25.41 -2.74
N ASN A 177 -20.48 -26.50 -3.27
CA ASN A 177 -20.86 -26.57 -4.69
C ASN A 177 -21.94 -25.55 -5.11
N ASN A 178 -22.74 -25.08 -4.15
CA ASN A 178 -23.81 -24.10 -4.38
C ASN A 178 -23.55 -22.76 -3.65
N ASN A 179 -22.32 -22.49 -3.23
CA ASN A 179 -21.98 -21.23 -2.57
C ASN A 179 -21.38 -20.26 -3.60
N LYS A 180 -21.98 -19.07 -3.74
CA LYS A 180 -21.48 -18.05 -4.68
C LYS A 180 -20.20 -17.37 -4.21
N TYR A 181 -19.84 -17.48 -2.93
CA TYR A 181 -18.72 -16.75 -2.34
C TYR A 181 -17.36 -17.47 -2.38
N VAL A 182 -17.34 -18.74 -2.77
CA VAL A 182 -16.14 -19.59 -2.67
C VAL A 182 -15.39 -19.73 -3.99
N GLY A 183 -15.83 -19.10 -5.09
CA GLY A 183 -15.23 -19.30 -6.42
C GLY A 183 -13.71 -19.09 -6.43
N ALA A 184 -13.24 -17.94 -5.94
CA ALA A 184 -11.79 -17.69 -5.81
C ALA A 184 -11.10 -18.61 -4.77
N LEU A 185 -11.83 -19.05 -3.74
CA LEU A 185 -11.30 -19.93 -2.70
C LEU A 185 -11.05 -21.36 -3.22
N TRP A 186 -11.75 -21.80 -4.27
CA TRP A 186 -11.50 -23.10 -4.90
C TRP A 186 -10.07 -23.19 -5.46
N GLU A 187 -9.55 -22.11 -6.05
CA GLU A 187 -8.17 -22.06 -6.57
C GLU A 187 -7.12 -22.10 -5.45
N ALA A 188 -7.33 -21.37 -4.36
CA ALA A 188 -6.52 -21.46 -3.16
C ALA A 188 -6.55 -22.88 -2.56
N ILE A 189 -7.70 -23.54 -2.55
CA ILE A 189 -7.85 -24.92 -2.09
C ILE A 189 -7.07 -25.91 -2.97
N GLY A 190 -7.09 -25.72 -4.29
CA GLY A 190 -6.30 -26.54 -5.21
C GLY A 190 -4.81 -26.48 -4.87
N ASN A 191 -4.28 -25.27 -4.59
CA ASN A 191 -2.89 -25.12 -4.14
C ASN A 191 -2.65 -25.61 -2.71
N TRP A 192 -3.61 -25.48 -1.80
CA TRP A 192 -3.51 -26.08 -0.47
C TRP A 192 -3.37 -27.61 -0.53
N PHE A 193 -4.17 -28.27 -1.38
CA PHE A 193 -4.04 -29.71 -1.64
C PHE A 193 -2.69 -30.08 -2.25
N ARG A 194 -2.22 -29.31 -3.23
CA ARG A 194 -0.87 -29.44 -3.79
C ARG A 194 0.18 -29.34 -2.69
N GLU A 195 0.10 -28.35 -1.82
CA GLU A 195 1.03 -28.16 -0.72
C GLU A 195 1.03 -29.37 0.24
N GLN A 196 -0.14 -29.93 0.58
CA GLN A 196 -0.21 -31.16 1.39
C GLN A 196 0.52 -32.32 0.72
N TYR A 197 0.38 -32.47 -0.60
CA TYR A 197 1.10 -33.49 -1.36
C TYR A 197 2.61 -33.25 -1.39
N LEU A 198 3.07 -32.02 -1.60
CA LEU A 198 4.51 -31.69 -1.63
C LEU A 198 5.20 -31.98 -0.29
N TYR A 199 4.47 -31.90 0.83
CA TYR A 199 4.97 -32.24 2.16
C TYR A 199 4.87 -33.71 2.53
N SER A 200 4.09 -34.49 1.78
CA SER A 200 3.96 -35.92 2.02
C SER A 200 5.25 -36.69 1.80
N ASP A 201 5.38 -37.83 2.48
CA ASP A 201 6.51 -38.75 2.26
C ASP A 201 6.50 -39.35 0.85
N TYR A 202 5.34 -39.42 0.20
CA TYR A 202 5.22 -39.90 -1.18
C TYR A 202 6.00 -39.00 -2.16
N TYR A 203 5.83 -37.68 -2.06
CA TYR A 203 6.53 -36.75 -2.95
C TYR A 203 8.05 -36.75 -2.68
N LYS A 204 8.45 -36.69 -1.40
CA LYS A 204 9.86 -36.68 -0.99
C LYS A 204 10.63 -37.90 -1.50
N GLN A 205 10.06 -39.10 -1.37
CA GLN A 205 10.67 -40.34 -1.83
C GLN A 205 10.79 -40.40 -3.35
N TRP A 206 9.80 -39.86 -4.08
CA TRP A 206 9.81 -39.91 -5.54
C TRP A 206 10.75 -38.88 -6.16
N ALA A 207 10.58 -37.61 -5.83
CA ALA A 207 11.40 -36.54 -6.40
C ALA A 207 12.84 -36.56 -5.87
N ASN A 208 13.13 -37.38 -4.84
CA ASN A 208 14.42 -37.42 -4.15
C ASN A 208 14.83 -36.00 -3.69
N VAL A 209 13.85 -35.23 -3.24
CA VAL A 209 14.01 -33.88 -2.70
C VAL A 209 13.50 -33.85 -1.26
N SER A 210 14.21 -33.15 -0.40
CA SER A 210 13.75 -32.80 0.95
C SER A 210 13.46 -31.30 1.00
N GLY A 211 12.26 -30.94 1.46
CA GLY A 211 11.87 -29.54 1.70
C GLY A 211 11.52 -28.78 0.42
N THR A 212 10.33 -29.02 -0.13
CA THR A 212 9.78 -28.33 -1.31
C THR A 212 8.42 -27.74 -0.95
N THR A 213 8.08 -26.58 -1.51
CA THR A 213 6.81 -25.87 -1.28
C THR A 213 6.34 -25.25 -2.59
N ASP A 214 5.02 -25.12 -2.77
CA ASP A 214 4.38 -24.35 -3.83
C ASP A 214 4.74 -22.86 -3.75
N TYR A 215 4.99 -22.36 -2.54
CA TYR A 215 5.31 -20.98 -2.17
C TYR A 215 4.35 -19.90 -2.70
N PHE A 216 3.87 -19.05 -1.79
CA PHE A 216 2.82 -18.06 -2.04
C PHE A 216 3.40 -16.69 -2.49
N GLU A 217 4.37 -16.68 -3.41
CA GLU A 217 5.16 -15.48 -3.78
C GLU A 217 4.30 -14.23 -4.09
N THR A 218 3.33 -14.38 -4.98
CA THR A 218 2.45 -13.30 -5.44
C THR A 218 1.56 -12.78 -4.32
N TYR A 219 1.01 -13.67 -3.49
CA TYR A 219 0.24 -13.26 -2.31
C TYR A 219 1.13 -12.54 -1.28
N HIS A 220 2.36 -13.02 -1.06
CA HIS A 220 3.32 -12.42 -0.13
C HIS A 220 3.68 -10.97 -0.51
N LYS A 221 3.81 -10.69 -1.81
CA LYS A 221 4.09 -9.34 -2.35
C LYS A 221 2.89 -8.39 -2.31
N ASN A 222 1.70 -8.93 -2.08
CA ASN A 222 0.43 -8.20 -2.21
C ASN A 222 -0.42 -8.29 -0.93
N LEU A 223 0.21 -8.53 0.22
CA LEU A 223 -0.48 -8.74 1.49
C LEU A 223 -1.40 -7.58 1.89
N CYS A 224 -1.17 -6.36 1.42
CA CYS A 224 -2.04 -5.21 1.70
C CYS A 224 -3.45 -5.33 1.09
N PHE A 225 -3.68 -6.23 0.15
CA PHE A 225 -5.01 -6.47 -0.42
C PHE A 225 -5.82 -7.49 0.37
N THR A 226 -7.13 -7.49 0.14
CA THR A 226 -8.04 -8.50 0.68
C THR A 226 -7.55 -9.90 0.24
N PRO A 227 -7.27 -10.84 1.16
CA PRO A 227 -6.85 -12.19 0.80
C PRO A 227 -7.90 -12.90 -0.06
N ILE A 228 -7.46 -13.79 -0.95
CA ILE A 228 -8.29 -14.59 -1.88
C ILE A 228 -8.95 -13.75 -3.01
N ILE A 229 -9.28 -12.48 -2.77
CA ILE A 229 -9.98 -11.58 -3.72
C ILE A 229 -9.06 -10.46 -4.25
N GLY A 230 -7.85 -10.34 -3.71
CA GLY A 230 -6.82 -9.42 -4.20
C GLY A 230 -6.28 -9.83 -5.57
N ARG A 231 -5.02 -9.50 -5.81
CA ARG A 231 -4.35 -9.75 -7.11
C ARG A 231 -4.13 -11.24 -7.42
N ASP A 232 -4.11 -12.12 -6.42
CA ASP A 232 -3.86 -13.54 -6.62
C ASP A 232 -4.71 -14.42 -5.69
N ASN A 233 -5.62 -15.18 -6.30
CA ASN A 233 -6.51 -16.13 -5.66
C ASN A 233 -5.88 -17.53 -5.49
N TYR A 234 -4.86 -17.88 -6.27
CA TYR A 234 -4.15 -19.17 -6.19
C TYR A 234 -3.20 -19.21 -4.99
N ALA A 235 -2.45 -18.14 -4.76
CA ALA A 235 -1.41 -18.08 -3.73
C ALA A 235 -1.95 -17.82 -2.31
N ALA A 236 -3.24 -17.50 -2.16
CA ALA A 236 -3.85 -17.21 -0.86
C ALA A 236 -4.07 -18.44 0.04
N TRP A 237 -3.61 -19.63 -0.40
CA TRP A 237 -3.75 -20.91 0.31
C TRP A 237 -3.10 -20.92 1.70
N LEU A 238 -2.11 -20.05 1.96
CA LEU A 238 -1.41 -20.00 3.24
C LEU A 238 -2.34 -19.70 4.43
N PHE A 239 -3.41 -18.93 4.22
CA PHE A 239 -4.38 -18.71 5.28
C PHE A 239 -5.10 -20.01 5.66
N LEU A 240 -5.41 -20.87 4.69
CA LEU A 240 -5.96 -22.21 4.96
C LEU A 240 -4.93 -23.08 5.69
N GLN A 241 -3.66 -22.96 5.33
CA GLN A 241 -2.57 -23.66 6.02
C GLN A 241 -2.46 -23.25 7.49
N TYR A 242 -2.60 -21.96 7.80
CA TYR A 242 -2.66 -21.48 9.19
C TYR A 242 -3.80 -22.12 9.99
N LEU A 243 -5.00 -22.24 9.38
CA LEU A 243 -6.15 -22.88 10.01
C LEU A 243 -5.95 -24.40 10.17
N THR A 244 -5.24 -25.05 9.24
CA THR A 244 -4.86 -26.47 9.31
C THR A 244 -3.84 -26.74 10.41
N GLU A 245 -2.75 -25.95 10.45
CA GLU A 245 -1.64 -26.16 11.39
C GLU A 245 -1.96 -25.67 12.81
N ASN A 246 -2.80 -24.63 12.92
CA ASN A 246 -3.22 -24.01 14.17
C ASN A 246 -2.03 -23.74 15.13
N PRO A 247 -0.99 -23.00 14.70
CA PRO A 247 0.22 -22.79 15.50
C PRO A 247 -0.03 -22.05 16.82
N ASP A 248 -1.14 -21.32 16.90
CA ASP A 248 -1.62 -20.59 18.08
C ASP A 248 -2.52 -21.42 19.01
N LYS A 249 -2.86 -22.66 18.63
CA LYS A 249 -3.70 -23.59 19.41
C LYS A 249 -5.07 -23.00 19.77
N LEU A 250 -5.64 -22.23 18.87
CA LEU A 250 -7.00 -21.70 19.01
C LEU A 250 -8.00 -22.86 18.95
N GLN A 251 -9.06 -22.77 19.74
CA GLN A 251 -10.08 -23.82 19.77
C GLN A 251 -10.77 -23.94 18.40
N GLY A 252 -11.10 -25.15 17.97
CA GLY A 252 -11.87 -25.37 16.74
C GLY A 252 -11.06 -25.41 15.44
N TYR A 253 -9.81 -24.95 15.42
CA TYR A 253 -8.89 -25.12 14.27
C TYR A 253 -8.03 -26.39 14.41
N GLY A 254 -7.46 -26.84 13.29
CA GLY A 254 -6.63 -28.04 13.21
C GLY A 254 -6.74 -28.76 11.87
N SER A 255 -6.14 -29.95 11.77
CA SER A 255 -5.97 -30.69 10.51
C SER A 255 -7.28 -31.04 9.79
N SER A 256 -8.41 -31.16 10.50
CA SER A 256 -9.72 -31.39 9.89
C SER A 256 -10.45 -30.13 9.43
N PHE A 257 -10.03 -28.94 9.86
CA PHE A 257 -10.86 -27.75 9.75
C PHE A 257 -11.16 -27.34 8.29
N VAL A 258 -10.17 -27.46 7.40
CA VAL A 258 -10.37 -27.17 5.96
C VAL A 258 -11.34 -28.17 5.32
N LYS A 259 -11.34 -29.43 5.75
CA LYS A 259 -12.37 -30.39 5.35
C LYS A 259 -13.74 -29.99 5.88
N ASP A 260 -13.82 -29.61 7.16
CA ASP A 260 -15.07 -29.21 7.80
C ASP A 260 -15.70 -28.00 7.11
N LEU A 261 -14.89 -27.03 6.66
CA LEU A 261 -15.34 -25.94 5.79
C LEU A 261 -16.01 -26.48 4.51
N MET A 262 -15.29 -27.28 3.73
CA MET A 262 -15.84 -27.80 2.46
C MET A 262 -17.10 -28.67 2.64
N GLN A 263 -17.25 -29.35 3.79
CA GLN A 263 -18.37 -30.24 4.08
C GLN A 263 -19.57 -29.55 4.73
N GLN A 264 -19.33 -28.53 5.56
CA GLN A 264 -20.36 -27.85 6.36
C GLN A 264 -20.69 -26.44 5.86
N GLY A 265 -20.11 -26.03 4.72
CA GLY A 265 -20.45 -24.78 4.06
C GLY A 265 -21.93 -24.67 3.71
N GLN A 266 -22.46 -23.46 3.84
CA GLN A 266 -23.85 -23.14 3.53
C GLN A 266 -23.96 -22.36 2.22
N PRO A 267 -25.07 -22.49 1.47
CA PRO A 267 -25.33 -21.64 0.32
C PRO A 267 -25.29 -20.16 0.72
N ASP A 268 -24.64 -19.33 -0.10
CA ASP A 268 -24.53 -17.88 0.09
C ASP A 268 -23.94 -17.44 1.45
N GLU A 269 -23.13 -18.28 2.11
CA GLU A 269 -22.37 -17.89 3.30
C GLU A 269 -20.98 -17.39 2.90
N TYR A 270 -20.58 -16.20 3.37
CA TYR A 270 -19.24 -15.68 3.10
C TYR A 270 -18.18 -16.49 3.87
N PRO A 271 -17.05 -16.90 3.26
CA PRO A 271 -16.11 -17.84 3.89
C PRO A 271 -15.59 -17.42 5.27
N TYR A 272 -15.41 -16.12 5.51
CA TYR A 272 -14.95 -15.63 6.80
C TYR A 272 -16.03 -15.72 7.89
N HIS A 273 -17.32 -15.60 7.53
CA HIS A 273 -18.42 -15.92 8.46
C HIS A 273 -18.51 -17.42 8.74
N GLU A 274 -18.26 -18.24 7.72
CA GLU A 274 -18.22 -19.69 7.88
C GLU A 274 -17.10 -20.12 8.84
N ILE A 275 -15.90 -19.54 8.69
CA ILE A 275 -14.75 -19.78 9.58
C ILE A 275 -15.10 -19.41 11.03
N GLU A 276 -15.70 -18.24 11.26
CA GLU A 276 -16.15 -17.81 12.58
C GLU A 276 -17.20 -18.76 13.16
N ARG A 277 -18.22 -19.12 12.37
CA ARG A 277 -19.30 -20.03 12.77
C ARG A 277 -18.78 -21.42 13.17
N LEU A 278 -17.90 -22.01 12.35
CA LEU A 278 -17.41 -23.38 12.58
C LEU A 278 -16.37 -23.45 13.70
N SER A 279 -15.51 -22.43 13.82
CA SER A 279 -14.46 -22.44 14.83
C SER A 279 -14.92 -21.92 16.20
N GLY A 280 -15.89 -21.01 16.21
CA GLY A 280 -16.31 -20.27 17.40
C GLY A 280 -15.35 -19.17 17.85
N ASN A 281 -14.30 -18.86 17.09
CA ASN A 281 -13.38 -17.75 17.36
C ASN A 281 -13.82 -16.47 16.65
N ASP A 282 -13.57 -15.32 17.29
CA ASP A 282 -13.67 -14.01 16.63
C ASP A 282 -12.67 -13.96 15.47
N ILE A 283 -13.22 -13.78 14.27
CA ILE A 283 -12.44 -13.74 13.03
C ILE A 283 -11.37 -12.64 13.03
N LYS A 284 -11.59 -11.54 13.75
CA LYS A 284 -10.62 -10.44 13.86
C LYS A 284 -9.34 -10.92 14.54
N ASP A 285 -9.48 -11.70 15.62
CA ASP A 285 -8.34 -12.22 16.38
C ASP A 285 -7.65 -13.35 15.60
N THR A 286 -8.42 -14.19 14.89
CA THR A 286 -7.87 -15.18 13.95
C THR A 286 -6.98 -14.52 12.90
N LEU A 287 -7.44 -13.41 12.29
CA LEU A 287 -6.65 -12.65 11.32
C LEU A 287 -5.41 -12.00 11.94
N GLY A 288 -5.51 -11.47 13.16
CA GLY A 288 -4.36 -10.93 13.90
C GLY A 288 -3.31 -11.99 14.22
N HIS A 289 -3.73 -13.18 14.62
CA HIS A 289 -2.83 -14.31 14.88
C HIS A 289 -2.21 -14.88 13.60
N TYR A 290 -2.97 -14.92 12.51
CA TYR A 290 -2.39 -15.23 11.20
C TYR A 290 -1.33 -14.21 10.78
N ALA A 291 -1.66 -12.92 10.87
CA ALA A 291 -0.78 -11.83 10.46
C ALA A 291 0.57 -11.86 11.19
N LYS A 292 0.60 -12.10 12.52
CA LYS A 292 1.86 -12.17 13.27
C LYS A 292 2.77 -13.33 12.82
N ARG A 293 2.22 -14.45 12.33
CA ARG A 293 3.03 -15.59 11.84
C ARG A 293 3.76 -15.27 10.54
N LEU A 294 3.23 -14.36 9.72
CA LEU A 294 3.87 -13.90 8.49
C LEU A 294 5.20 -13.15 8.76
N ALA A 295 5.38 -12.53 9.94
CA ALA A 295 6.59 -11.77 10.27
C ALA A 295 7.89 -12.55 10.07
N THR A 296 7.88 -13.83 10.43
CA THR A 296 9.04 -14.72 10.38
C THR A 296 8.71 -16.04 9.65
N LEU A 297 7.58 -16.07 8.93
CA LEU A 297 7.03 -17.28 8.31
C LEU A 297 6.96 -18.48 9.28
N ASP A 298 6.49 -18.21 10.51
CA ASP A 298 6.48 -19.17 11.63
C ASP A 298 5.33 -20.18 11.52
N PHE A 299 5.47 -21.05 10.52
CA PHE A 299 4.60 -22.17 10.18
C PHE A 299 5.37 -23.48 10.27
N ALA A 300 4.71 -24.63 10.15
CA ALA A 300 5.34 -25.95 10.28
C ALA A 300 6.53 -26.15 9.31
N HIS A 301 6.47 -25.52 8.14
CA HIS A 301 7.49 -25.58 7.08
C HIS A 301 8.29 -24.27 6.94
N LYS A 302 8.54 -23.58 8.06
CA LYS A 302 9.30 -22.32 8.13
C LYS A 302 10.60 -22.36 7.32
N SER A 303 11.37 -23.45 7.40
CA SER A 303 12.68 -23.53 6.76
C SER A 303 12.61 -23.47 5.23
N GLU A 304 11.61 -24.12 4.64
CA GLU A 304 11.34 -24.15 3.21
C GLU A 304 10.83 -22.80 2.71
N TYR A 305 9.94 -22.17 3.48
CA TYR A 305 9.41 -20.84 3.20
C TYR A 305 10.50 -19.76 3.26
N LEU A 306 11.34 -19.78 4.30
CA LEU A 306 12.47 -18.87 4.42
C LEU A 306 13.47 -19.08 3.29
N ARG A 307 13.79 -20.33 2.92
CA ARG A 307 14.67 -20.58 1.77
C ARG A 307 14.13 -19.97 0.48
N ARG A 308 12.84 -20.17 0.18
CA ARG A 308 12.21 -19.56 -1.02
C ARG A 308 12.21 -18.04 -0.95
N MET A 309 11.96 -17.45 0.23
CA MET A 309 12.02 -16.01 0.43
C MET A 309 13.43 -15.46 0.18
N GLU A 310 14.46 -16.14 0.67
CA GLU A 310 15.87 -15.77 0.44
C GLU A 310 16.21 -15.85 -1.06
N GLU A 311 15.74 -16.88 -1.77
CA GLU A 311 15.91 -16.98 -3.23
C GLU A 311 15.21 -15.82 -3.98
N LEU A 312 14.11 -15.27 -3.47
CA LEU A 312 13.51 -14.06 -4.04
C LEU A 312 14.37 -12.84 -3.81
N PHE A 313 14.84 -12.63 -2.57
CA PHE A 313 15.71 -11.50 -2.30
C PHE A 313 17.02 -11.57 -3.11
N ASP A 314 17.53 -12.77 -3.39
CA ASP A 314 18.72 -12.98 -4.23
C ASP A 314 18.46 -12.69 -5.72
N ARG A 315 17.21 -12.78 -6.20
CA ARG A 315 16.82 -12.37 -7.57
C ARG A 315 16.83 -10.84 -7.73
N GLY A 316 16.66 -10.10 -6.65
CA GLY A 316 16.75 -8.64 -6.67
C GLY A 316 16.12 -7.98 -5.44
N GLU A 317 16.69 -6.85 -5.05
CA GLU A 317 16.29 -6.12 -3.85
C GLU A 317 14.89 -5.50 -3.93
N TRP A 318 14.30 -5.38 -5.12
CA TRP A 318 12.92 -4.92 -5.30
C TRP A 318 11.91 -5.79 -4.52
N ASN A 319 12.20 -7.09 -4.34
CA ASN A 319 11.35 -7.99 -3.56
C ASN A 319 11.24 -7.55 -2.09
N TRP A 320 12.21 -6.80 -1.56
CA TRP A 320 12.15 -6.26 -0.20
C TRP A 320 11.00 -5.26 -0.04
N GLY A 321 10.91 -4.26 -0.92
CA GLY A 321 9.86 -3.24 -0.88
C GLY A 321 8.47 -3.75 -1.27
N GLU A 322 8.40 -4.91 -1.92
CA GLU A 322 7.13 -5.58 -2.22
C GLU A 322 6.60 -6.43 -1.06
N ILE A 323 7.49 -7.12 -0.35
CA ILE A 323 7.16 -8.00 0.78
C ILE A 323 6.95 -7.20 2.07
N TYR A 324 7.86 -6.26 2.35
CA TYR A 324 7.83 -5.47 3.56
C TYR A 324 7.25 -4.09 3.31
N THR A 325 6.47 -3.61 4.28
CA THR A 325 5.95 -2.25 4.29
C THR A 325 6.85 -1.37 5.14
N LEU A 326 7.48 -0.38 4.54
CA LEU A 326 8.26 0.62 5.27
C LEU A 326 7.34 1.81 5.57
N LEU A 327 7.24 2.16 6.86
CA LEU A 327 6.39 3.27 7.29
C LEU A 327 7.11 4.60 7.11
N GLU A 328 6.34 5.64 6.82
CA GLU A 328 6.84 6.98 6.48
C GLU A 328 6.78 7.92 7.69
N LYS A 329 7.78 8.81 7.81
CA LYS A 329 7.76 9.90 8.78
C LYS A 329 6.89 11.04 8.27
N SER A 330 5.59 10.90 8.47
CA SER A 330 4.61 11.76 7.77
C SER A 330 4.17 12.97 8.59
N THR A 331 4.68 13.15 9.81
CA THR A 331 4.34 14.28 10.68
C THR A 331 5.58 14.93 11.26
N LYS A 332 5.40 16.03 12.00
CA LYS A 332 6.48 16.72 12.73
C LYS A 332 7.08 15.92 13.89
N ALA A 333 6.48 14.79 14.26
CA ALA A 333 6.96 13.97 15.36
C ALA A 333 7.92 12.90 14.85
N ASP A 334 9.15 12.92 15.34
CA ASP A 334 10.22 12.00 14.92
C ASP A 334 9.90 10.52 15.19
N ASP A 335 9.05 10.24 16.18
CA ASP A 335 8.69 8.89 16.60
C ASP A 335 7.34 8.40 16.06
N PHE A 336 6.68 9.19 15.20
CA PHE A 336 5.38 8.85 14.61
C PHE A 336 5.48 8.57 13.12
N TYR A 337 5.07 7.37 12.73
CA TYR A 337 5.10 6.90 11.35
C TYR A 337 3.69 6.58 10.86
N THR A 338 3.43 6.74 9.57
CA THR A 338 2.19 6.28 8.93
C THR A 338 2.46 5.24 7.87
N VAL A 339 1.48 4.38 7.62
CA VAL A 339 1.52 3.50 6.44
C VAL A 339 1.46 4.35 5.16
N PRO A 340 2.27 4.04 4.12
CA PRO A 340 2.12 4.63 2.80
C PRO A 340 0.69 4.44 2.27
N THR A 341 0.17 5.42 1.54
CA THR A 341 -1.26 5.48 1.19
C THR A 341 -1.71 4.27 0.36
N GLU A 342 -0.86 3.83 -0.56
CA GLU A 342 -1.06 2.70 -1.46
C GLU A 342 -0.87 1.33 -0.78
N ARG A 343 -0.14 1.30 0.34
CA ARG A 343 0.10 0.09 1.16
C ARG A 343 -0.86 -0.02 2.34
N ALA A 344 -1.68 1.00 2.61
CA ALA A 344 -2.74 0.92 3.61
C ALA A 344 -3.63 -0.30 3.36
N PRO A 345 -3.83 -1.17 4.36
CA PRO A 345 -4.46 -2.46 4.16
C PRO A 345 -5.93 -2.28 3.75
N GLN A 346 -6.38 -3.05 2.77
CA GLN A 346 -7.81 -3.33 2.57
C GLN A 346 -8.32 -4.22 3.71
N GLN A 347 -9.62 -4.54 3.73
CA GLN A 347 -10.16 -5.51 4.69
C GLN A 347 -9.32 -6.79 4.69
N PHE A 348 -8.89 -7.23 5.89
CA PHE A 348 -8.04 -8.41 6.12
C PHE A 348 -6.63 -8.36 5.51
N GLY A 349 -6.27 -7.27 4.83
CA GLY A 349 -4.91 -7.04 4.36
C GLY A 349 -3.94 -6.95 5.54
N VAL A 350 -2.68 -7.30 5.29
CA VAL A 350 -1.60 -7.35 6.26
C VAL A 350 -0.42 -6.49 5.77
N ASN A 351 0.18 -5.75 6.69
CA ASN A 351 1.52 -5.20 6.52
C ASN A 351 2.48 -5.89 7.48
N VAL A 352 3.69 -6.19 6.98
CA VAL A 352 4.82 -6.67 7.79
C VAL A 352 5.91 -5.59 7.74
N ILE A 353 6.29 -5.07 8.89
CA ILE A 353 7.17 -3.92 9.04
C ILE A 353 8.44 -4.38 9.77
N PRO A 354 9.60 -4.44 9.10
CA PRO A 354 10.86 -4.78 9.73
C PRO A 354 11.38 -3.62 10.58
N LEU A 355 11.87 -3.91 11.78
CA LEU A 355 12.33 -2.91 12.75
C LEU A 355 13.85 -2.95 12.90
N GLU A 356 14.47 -1.78 12.95
CA GLU A 356 15.86 -1.59 13.34
C GLU A 356 15.89 -1.23 14.83
N VAL A 357 16.26 -2.20 15.67
CA VAL A 357 16.13 -2.04 17.13
C VAL A 357 17.29 -1.20 17.67
N THR A 358 16.98 -0.05 18.27
CA THR A 358 17.97 0.93 18.76
C THR A 358 18.15 0.89 20.29
N ALA A 359 17.29 0.18 21.01
CA ALA A 359 17.36 0.01 22.46
C ALA A 359 16.99 -1.41 22.90
N GLY A 360 17.25 -1.78 24.16
CA GLY A 360 16.91 -3.11 24.69
C GLY A 360 15.41 -3.40 24.87
N LYS A 361 14.53 -2.46 24.50
CA LYS A 361 13.08 -2.57 24.62
C LYS A 361 12.39 -1.78 23.52
N ILE A 362 11.44 -2.43 22.85
CA ILE A 362 10.57 -1.87 21.82
C ILE A 362 9.24 -1.52 22.47
N SER A 363 8.66 -0.36 22.15
CA SER A 363 7.33 0.06 22.56
C SER A 363 6.59 0.68 21.38
N ILE A 364 5.40 0.16 21.05
CA ILE A 364 4.62 0.61 19.90
C ILE A 364 3.19 0.92 20.32
N THR A 365 2.71 2.13 20.00
CA THR A 365 1.31 2.55 20.14
C THR A 365 0.66 2.59 18.76
N LEU A 366 -0.46 1.89 18.56
CA LEU A 366 -1.21 1.92 17.30
C LEU A 366 -2.25 3.04 17.29
N LYS A 367 -2.45 3.69 16.14
CA LYS A 367 -3.49 4.71 15.92
C LYS A 367 -4.15 4.51 14.56
N GLY A 368 -5.44 4.18 14.55
CA GLY A 368 -6.26 4.22 13.33
C GLY A 368 -6.42 5.65 12.81
N LEU A 369 -6.37 5.83 11.48
CA LEU A 369 -6.40 7.14 10.81
C LEU A 369 -7.62 7.35 9.91
N THR A 370 -8.62 6.47 9.99
CA THR A 370 -9.89 6.58 9.27
C THR A 370 -11.07 6.45 10.23
N ASP A 371 -12.19 7.04 9.85
CA ASP A 371 -13.49 6.99 10.52
C ASP A 371 -14.52 6.14 9.75
N ILE A 372 -14.08 5.43 8.70
CA ILE A 372 -14.91 4.42 8.03
C ILE A 372 -15.59 3.58 9.10
N LYS A 373 -16.92 3.48 9.02
CA LYS A 373 -17.72 2.75 10.00
C LYS A 373 -17.12 1.35 10.20
N GLY A 374 -16.96 0.96 11.46
CA GLY A 374 -16.44 -0.37 11.81
C GLY A 374 -14.95 -0.57 11.55
N ALA A 375 -14.19 0.47 11.17
CA ALA A 375 -12.74 0.37 11.03
C ALA A 375 -12.08 -0.09 12.34
N ASP A 376 -11.27 -1.13 12.25
CA ASP A 376 -10.57 -1.73 13.37
C ASP A 376 -9.31 -2.47 12.86
N TRP A 377 -8.36 -2.74 13.76
CA TRP A 377 -7.07 -3.33 13.44
C TRP A 377 -6.63 -4.32 14.53
N ARG A 378 -5.77 -5.26 14.14
CA ARG A 378 -4.94 -6.05 15.06
C ARG A 378 -3.48 -5.86 14.70
N ALA A 379 -2.68 -5.53 15.70
CA ALA A 379 -1.23 -5.42 15.59
C ALA A 379 -0.50 -6.36 16.55
N CYS A 380 0.73 -6.71 16.23
CA CYS A 380 1.59 -7.57 17.06
C CYS A 380 3.07 -7.20 16.87
N ILE A 381 3.84 -7.20 17.95
CA ILE A 381 5.31 -7.13 17.89
C ILE A 381 5.85 -8.56 17.89
N ALA A 382 6.60 -8.93 16.85
CA ALA A 382 7.29 -10.20 16.72
C ALA A 382 8.80 -10.01 16.92
N VAL A 383 9.43 -10.85 17.74
CA VAL A 383 10.88 -10.86 17.95
C VAL A 383 11.41 -12.25 17.65
N GLU A 384 12.21 -12.36 16.60
CA GLU A 384 12.88 -13.61 16.23
C GLU A 384 14.16 -13.79 17.06
N GLN A 385 14.40 -15.03 17.46
CA GLN A 385 15.57 -15.44 18.20
C GLN A 385 16.59 -16.12 17.28
N LYS A 386 17.87 -16.11 17.67
CA LYS A 386 18.97 -16.72 16.90
C LYS A 386 18.82 -18.23 16.69
N ASP A 387 17.98 -18.91 17.46
CA ASP A 387 17.66 -20.33 17.27
C ASP A 387 16.50 -20.57 16.28
N GLY A 388 15.93 -19.51 15.72
CA GLY A 388 14.83 -19.55 14.75
C GLY A 388 13.44 -19.55 15.39
N THR A 389 13.31 -19.51 16.72
CA THR A 389 12.00 -19.34 17.37
C THR A 389 11.55 -17.88 17.38
N THR A 390 10.24 -17.65 17.46
CA THR A 390 9.67 -16.30 17.49
C THR A 390 8.85 -16.07 18.76
N ARG A 391 9.08 -14.93 19.42
CA ARG A 391 8.27 -14.44 20.53
C ARG A 391 7.33 -13.35 20.05
N TYR A 392 6.13 -13.31 20.61
CA TYR A 392 5.08 -12.37 20.23
C TYR A 392 4.61 -11.56 21.43
N SER A 393 4.25 -10.29 21.22
CA SER A 393 3.36 -9.59 22.15
C SER A 393 1.94 -10.16 22.06
N ASP A 394 1.08 -9.81 23.01
CA ASP A 394 -0.36 -9.96 22.79
C ASP A 394 -0.79 -9.09 21.58
N LEU A 395 -1.92 -9.45 20.98
CA LEU A 395 -2.54 -8.61 19.95
C LEU A 395 -3.01 -7.31 20.58
N PHE A 396 -2.89 -6.20 19.85
CA PHE A 396 -3.34 -4.88 20.31
C PHE A 396 -4.02 -4.11 19.19
N LYS A 397 -4.93 -3.22 19.57
CA LYS A 397 -5.76 -2.41 18.65
C LYS A 397 -5.42 -0.93 18.71
N SER A 398 -6.12 -0.14 17.91
CA SER A 398 -6.00 1.33 17.89
C SER A 398 -6.19 1.91 19.30
N GLY A 399 -5.25 2.77 19.72
CA GLY A 399 -5.19 3.40 21.04
C GLY A 399 -4.42 2.62 22.09
N GLU A 400 -4.05 1.36 21.83
CA GLU A 400 -3.30 0.52 22.76
C GLU A 400 -1.79 0.57 22.49
N THR A 401 -1.00 0.22 23.51
CA THR A 401 0.47 0.18 23.45
C THR A 401 0.97 -1.17 23.91
N MET A 402 1.89 -1.76 23.15
CA MET A 402 2.58 -3.00 23.52
C MET A 402 4.09 -2.80 23.61
N THR A 403 4.74 -3.61 24.44
CA THR A 403 6.19 -3.59 24.63
C THR A 403 6.79 -4.98 24.55
N MET A 404 7.99 -5.08 23.97
CA MET A 404 8.78 -6.32 23.92
C MET A 404 10.24 -6.02 24.25
N ASP A 405 10.86 -6.87 25.07
CA ASP A 405 12.31 -6.81 25.28
C ASP A 405 13.05 -7.37 24.06
N PHE A 406 14.18 -6.74 23.72
CA PHE A 406 15.10 -7.16 22.67
C PHE A 406 16.50 -7.33 23.27
N GLY A 407 16.94 -8.57 23.39
CA GLY A 407 18.16 -8.95 24.10
C GLY A 407 19.21 -9.59 23.20
N ALA A 408 20.31 -10.04 23.82
CA ALA A 408 21.47 -10.58 23.10
C ALA A 408 21.20 -11.88 22.30
N ASN A 409 20.10 -12.59 22.58
CA ASN A 409 19.69 -13.80 21.89
C ASN A 409 18.74 -13.55 20.72
N ASP A 410 18.27 -12.30 20.54
CA ASP A 410 17.35 -11.94 19.48
C ASP A 410 18.13 -11.58 18.19
N SER A 411 17.52 -11.81 17.03
CA SER A 411 18.13 -11.61 15.69
C SER A 411 17.41 -10.55 14.88
N ALA A 412 16.08 -10.44 14.99
CA ALA A 412 15.27 -9.51 14.24
C ALA A 412 13.98 -9.17 14.98
N ALA A 413 13.39 -8.02 14.67
CA ALA A 413 12.09 -7.62 15.20
C ALA A 413 11.21 -7.07 14.08
N TYR A 414 9.91 -7.27 14.23
CA TYR A 414 8.90 -6.88 13.26
C TYR A 414 7.65 -6.35 13.98
N LEU A 415 6.96 -5.43 13.33
CA LEU A 415 5.56 -5.11 13.62
C LEU A 415 4.70 -5.71 12.51
N THR A 416 3.59 -6.34 12.85
CA THR A 416 2.56 -6.72 11.89
C THR A 416 1.29 -5.95 12.20
N VAL A 417 0.60 -5.45 11.16
CA VAL A 417 -0.71 -4.78 11.31
C VAL A 417 -1.66 -5.34 10.26
N THR A 418 -2.85 -5.76 10.69
CA THR A 418 -3.92 -6.18 9.79
C THR A 418 -5.21 -5.39 10.04
N ALA A 419 -5.92 -5.05 8.97
CA ALA A 419 -7.23 -4.42 9.08
C ALA A 419 -8.31 -5.47 9.34
N THR A 420 -9.09 -5.28 10.39
CA THR A 420 -10.10 -6.23 10.85
C THR A 420 -11.43 -5.52 11.07
N PRO A 421 -12.02 -4.91 10.02
CA PRO A 421 -13.23 -4.12 10.17
C PRO A 421 -14.40 -4.97 10.68
N ASP A 422 -15.42 -4.31 11.25
CA ASP A 422 -16.65 -4.96 11.70
C ASP A 422 -17.34 -5.70 10.56
N SER A 423 -17.89 -6.86 10.88
CA SER A 423 -18.37 -7.81 9.88
C SER A 423 -19.61 -7.36 9.11
N ASP A 424 -20.36 -6.38 9.61
CA ASP A 424 -21.49 -5.75 8.92
C ASP A 424 -21.04 -4.71 7.86
N THR A 425 -19.73 -4.44 7.76
CA THR A 425 -19.14 -3.50 6.80
C THR A 425 -18.30 -4.16 5.72
N TRP A 426 -18.15 -5.49 5.79
CA TRP A 426 -17.35 -6.24 4.84
C TRP A 426 -17.92 -6.19 3.43
N GLN A 427 -17.01 -6.09 2.48
CA GLN A 427 -17.30 -6.28 1.07
C GLN A 427 -17.21 -7.77 0.78
N GLN A 428 -18.38 -8.40 0.64
CA GLN A 428 -18.49 -9.84 0.41
C GLN A 428 -18.40 -10.13 -1.09
N TYR A 429 -17.24 -10.58 -1.52
CA TYR A 429 -16.99 -10.95 -2.90
C TYR A 429 -16.97 -12.46 -3.10
N GLY A 430 -17.46 -12.94 -4.24
CA GLY A 430 -17.57 -14.38 -4.50
C GLY A 430 -16.88 -14.93 -5.74
N VAL A 431 -16.62 -14.07 -6.71
CA VAL A 431 -15.77 -14.31 -7.88
C VAL A 431 -16.18 -15.59 -8.65
N GLN A 432 -17.36 -15.61 -9.28
CA GLN A 432 -17.72 -16.75 -10.12
C GLN A 432 -17.07 -16.67 -11.51
N TYR A 433 -16.83 -15.47 -12.07
CA TYR A 433 -16.17 -15.31 -13.39
C TYR A 433 -15.37 -14.01 -13.49
N MET A 434 -14.08 -14.09 -13.18
CA MET A 434 -13.13 -12.99 -13.13
C MET A 434 -12.88 -12.24 -14.44
N PHE A 435 -13.52 -12.61 -15.55
CA PHE A 435 -13.18 -12.12 -16.90
C PHE A 435 -14.40 -11.74 -17.76
N SER A 436 -15.59 -11.64 -17.16
CA SER A 436 -16.82 -11.23 -17.85
C SER A 436 -17.38 -9.91 -17.32
N GLU A 437 -18.10 -9.18 -18.17
CA GLU A 437 -18.93 -8.04 -17.75
C GLU A 437 -19.93 -8.50 -16.66
N GLY A 438 -20.03 -7.79 -15.52
CA GLY A 438 -21.17 -7.93 -14.61
C GLY A 438 -20.93 -8.17 -13.12
N GLU A 439 -19.75 -8.59 -12.65
CA GLU A 439 -19.53 -8.81 -11.18
C GLU A 439 -18.36 -8.01 -10.59
N PHE A 440 -17.25 -7.89 -11.33
CA PHE A 440 -16.02 -7.23 -10.87
C PHE A 440 -15.59 -6.06 -11.79
N ASP A 441 -16.58 -5.34 -12.32
CA ASP A 441 -16.38 -4.07 -13.03
C ASP A 441 -16.75 -2.88 -12.14
N GLU A 442 -16.46 -1.65 -12.57
CA GLU A 442 -16.75 -0.47 -11.75
C GLU A 442 -18.24 -0.20 -11.48
N ASN A 443 -19.15 -0.79 -12.25
CA ASN A 443 -20.58 -0.61 -11.99
C ASN A 443 -21.05 -1.48 -10.81
N HIS A 444 -20.35 -2.58 -10.55
CA HIS A 444 -20.73 -3.58 -9.55
C HIS A 444 -19.77 -3.62 -8.34
N ALA A 445 -18.48 -3.42 -8.57
CA ALA A 445 -17.41 -3.40 -7.58
C ALA A 445 -16.36 -2.31 -7.90
N PRO A 446 -16.75 -1.01 -7.83
CA PRO A 446 -15.84 0.10 -8.13
C PRO A 446 -14.58 0.04 -7.29
N PHE A 447 -13.43 0.27 -7.93
CA PHE A 447 -12.14 0.19 -7.23
C PHE A 447 -12.06 1.22 -6.09
N LEU A 448 -12.47 2.46 -6.33
CA LEU A 448 -12.52 3.49 -5.28
C LEU A 448 -13.59 3.18 -4.21
N GLY A 449 -14.47 2.21 -4.47
CA GLY A 449 -15.35 1.64 -3.46
C GLY A 449 -14.63 0.66 -2.53
N LYS A 450 -13.46 0.12 -2.89
CA LYS A 450 -12.67 -0.81 -2.05
C LYS A 450 -12.00 -0.04 -0.91
N ASN A 451 -12.58 -0.13 0.28
CA ASN A 451 -12.10 0.60 1.44
C ASN A 451 -10.67 0.20 1.83
N ARG A 452 -9.85 1.20 2.13
CA ARG A 452 -8.53 1.05 2.78
C ARG A 452 -8.60 1.58 4.20
N TYR A 453 -7.80 0.99 5.09
CA TYR A 453 -7.82 1.25 6.52
C TYR A 453 -6.44 1.76 6.99
N PRO A 454 -6.11 3.03 6.73
CA PRO A 454 -4.81 3.60 7.12
C PRO A 454 -4.64 3.67 8.63
N TYR A 455 -3.38 3.52 9.06
CA TYR A 455 -2.97 3.62 10.45
C TYR A 455 -1.63 4.36 10.57
N GLY A 456 -1.37 4.86 11.77
CA GLY A 456 -0.06 5.33 12.19
C GLY A 456 0.36 4.66 13.49
N VAL A 457 1.66 4.77 13.79
CA VAL A 457 2.27 4.18 14.96
C VAL A 457 3.24 5.15 15.61
N THR A 458 3.24 5.20 16.93
CA THR A 458 4.34 5.80 17.69
C THR A 458 5.29 4.70 18.12
N ILE A 459 6.55 4.75 17.71
CA ILE A 459 7.56 3.72 17.98
C ILE A 459 8.66 4.28 18.89
N LYS A 460 8.99 3.56 19.96
CA LYS A 460 10.13 3.89 20.84
C LYS A 460 11.05 2.70 20.99
N GLY A 461 12.36 2.95 20.96
CA GLY A 461 13.41 1.93 21.08
C GLY A 461 13.67 1.11 19.82
N ALA A 462 13.07 1.52 18.70
CA ALA A 462 13.34 1.01 17.36
C ALA A 462 13.02 2.08 16.32
N ASP A 463 13.62 1.95 15.14
CA ASP A 463 13.28 2.67 13.91
C ASP A 463 12.76 1.67 12.85
N ILE A 464 12.36 2.16 11.68
CA ILE A 464 12.03 1.31 10.53
C ILE A 464 13.31 0.83 9.84
N LYS A 465 13.43 -0.48 9.62
CA LYS A 465 14.60 -1.05 8.92
C LYS A 465 14.50 -0.78 7.42
N GLN A 466 15.34 0.14 6.94
CA GLN A 466 15.29 0.65 5.57
C GLN A 466 15.70 -0.37 4.51
N THR A 467 16.75 -1.17 4.75
CA THR A 467 17.27 -2.10 3.74
C THR A 467 17.70 -3.44 4.34
N ARG A 468 17.78 -4.48 3.50
CA ARG A 468 18.26 -5.81 3.88
C ARG A 468 19.79 -5.88 4.03
N ASN A 469 20.51 -5.37 3.03
CA ASN A 469 21.92 -5.69 2.79
C ASN A 469 22.82 -4.45 2.80
N ASN A 470 23.96 -4.58 3.47
CA ASN A 470 25.09 -3.66 3.30
C ASN A 470 25.92 -4.05 2.07
N VAL A 471 26.47 -3.06 1.36
CA VAL A 471 27.38 -3.31 0.23
C VAL A 471 28.71 -3.90 0.69
N ASN A 472 29.22 -4.86 -0.07
CA ASN A 472 30.59 -5.32 0.11
C ASN A 472 31.56 -4.30 -0.52
N GLU A 473 32.11 -3.42 0.32
CA GLU A 473 33.03 -2.34 -0.07
C GLU A 473 34.24 -2.83 -0.88
N SER A 474 34.66 -4.10 -0.75
CA SER A 474 35.77 -4.67 -1.54
C SER A 474 35.45 -4.90 -3.02
N SER A 475 34.17 -4.82 -3.41
CA SER A 475 33.70 -5.08 -4.78
C SER A 475 33.46 -3.81 -5.63
N GLY A 476 33.78 -2.63 -5.10
CA GLY A 476 33.51 -1.36 -5.77
C GLY A 476 34.24 -0.17 -5.16
N ARG A 477 33.71 1.02 -5.42
CA ARG A 477 34.24 2.31 -4.94
C ARG A 477 33.10 3.27 -4.64
N ARG A 478 33.38 4.31 -3.85
CA ARG A 478 32.44 5.43 -3.69
C ARG A 478 32.56 6.42 -4.85
N HIS A 479 31.42 6.89 -5.37
CA HIS A 479 31.38 7.87 -6.45
C HIS A 479 31.81 9.25 -5.95
N SER A 480 32.58 10.00 -6.73
CA SER A 480 33.09 11.32 -6.32
C SER A 480 31.99 12.37 -6.16
N ASN A 481 30.88 12.21 -6.88
CA ASN A 481 29.71 13.05 -6.81
C ASN A 481 28.59 12.31 -6.05
N GLY A 482 28.38 12.67 -4.78
CA GLY A 482 27.35 12.13 -3.87
C GLY A 482 27.80 11.02 -2.90
N GLY A 483 28.88 10.28 -3.21
CA GLY A 483 29.46 9.30 -2.28
C GLY A 483 28.82 7.90 -2.27
N GLY A 484 27.86 7.63 -3.15
CA GLY A 484 27.21 6.32 -3.28
C GLY A 484 28.12 5.22 -3.81
N PHE A 485 27.71 3.97 -3.62
CA PHE A 485 28.54 2.81 -3.97
C PHE A 485 28.39 2.43 -5.45
N VAL A 486 29.52 2.22 -6.13
CA VAL A 486 29.59 1.80 -7.54
C VAL A 486 30.47 0.55 -7.65
N ALA A 487 29.88 -0.56 -8.04
CA ALA A 487 30.61 -1.81 -8.30
C ALA A 487 31.67 -1.62 -9.40
N TYR A 488 32.80 -2.35 -9.32
CA TYR A 488 33.85 -2.24 -10.35
C TYR A 488 33.40 -2.70 -11.75
N THR A 489 32.34 -3.50 -11.82
CA THR A 489 31.72 -3.98 -13.06
C THR A 489 30.76 -2.96 -13.69
N ALA A 490 30.29 -1.96 -12.92
CA ALA A 490 29.38 -0.93 -13.39
C ALA A 490 30.12 0.26 -14.00
N LYS A 491 29.43 1.01 -14.88
CA LYS A 491 29.95 2.21 -15.55
C LYS A 491 29.11 3.42 -15.17
N VAL A 492 29.74 4.40 -14.52
CA VAL A 492 29.08 5.63 -14.08
C VAL A 492 29.95 6.81 -14.50
N ASP A 493 29.35 7.78 -15.19
CA ASP A 493 30.02 9.02 -15.59
C ASP A 493 30.24 9.96 -14.39
N ASP A 494 31.33 10.74 -14.39
CA ASP A 494 31.66 11.68 -13.29
C ASP A 494 30.57 12.74 -13.03
N SER A 495 29.75 13.06 -14.05
CA SER A 495 28.65 14.03 -13.96
C SER A 495 27.41 13.49 -13.25
N VAL A 496 27.26 12.17 -13.13
CA VAL A 496 26.15 11.53 -12.43
C VAL A 496 26.26 11.81 -10.93
N TYR A 497 25.13 12.10 -10.28
CA TYR A 497 25.08 12.13 -8.82
C TYR A 497 24.65 10.75 -8.30
N VAL A 498 25.43 10.16 -7.39
CA VAL A 498 25.08 8.92 -6.70
C VAL A 498 25.11 9.20 -5.20
N GLY A 499 23.95 9.33 -4.58
CA GLY A 499 23.78 9.65 -3.16
C GLY A 499 24.41 8.61 -2.23
N LYS A 500 24.71 9.02 -0.99
CA LYS A 500 25.52 8.24 -0.03
C LYS A 500 25.08 6.78 0.18
N ASP A 501 23.78 6.53 0.17
CA ASP A 501 23.18 5.22 0.41
C ASP A 501 22.74 4.51 -0.89
N ALA A 502 22.82 5.21 -2.02
CA ALA A 502 22.45 4.71 -3.33
C ALA A 502 23.52 3.80 -3.92
N ARG A 503 23.10 2.86 -4.76
CA ARG A 503 23.95 1.75 -5.24
C ARG A 503 23.82 1.54 -6.74
N VAL A 504 24.97 1.48 -7.43
CA VAL A 504 25.06 1.08 -8.83
C VAL A 504 25.88 -0.21 -8.92
N LEU A 505 25.22 -1.30 -9.32
CA LEU A 505 25.69 -2.67 -9.22
C LEU A 505 25.68 -3.39 -10.58
N GLY A 506 26.19 -4.62 -10.62
CA GLY A 506 26.22 -5.44 -11.83
C GLY A 506 27.01 -4.78 -12.96
N TYR A 507 26.47 -4.84 -14.16
CA TYR A 507 26.97 -4.22 -15.40
C TYR A 507 26.17 -2.97 -15.79
N ALA A 508 25.46 -2.35 -14.84
CA ALA A 508 24.66 -1.17 -15.11
C ALA A 508 25.50 -0.01 -15.67
N THR A 509 24.86 0.80 -16.52
CA THR A 509 25.47 2.01 -17.11
C THR A 509 24.63 3.23 -16.75
N VAL A 510 25.23 4.19 -16.04
CA VAL A 510 24.59 5.45 -15.65
C VAL A 510 25.38 6.62 -16.23
N LYS A 511 24.75 7.49 -17.01
CA LYS A 511 25.43 8.54 -17.80
C LYS A 511 24.66 9.86 -17.86
N GLY A 512 25.31 10.92 -18.31
CA GLY A 512 24.69 12.25 -18.41
C GLY A 512 24.50 12.93 -17.06
N ASN A 513 23.33 13.54 -16.83
CA ASN A 513 22.99 14.27 -15.59
C ASN A 513 22.06 13.45 -14.67
N ALA A 514 22.00 12.13 -14.86
CA ALA A 514 21.15 11.28 -14.04
C ALA A 514 21.51 11.38 -12.56
N ARG A 515 20.50 11.22 -11.69
CA ARG A 515 20.64 11.26 -10.24
C ARG A 515 20.11 9.97 -9.65
N ILE A 516 20.96 9.25 -8.92
CA ILE A 516 20.59 8.06 -8.15
C ILE A 516 20.69 8.47 -6.68
N GLU A 517 19.57 8.55 -5.97
CA GLU A 517 19.47 9.17 -4.65
C GLU A 517 18.93 8.19 -3.60
N ASP A 518 18.99 8.60 -2.34
CA ASP A 518 18.45 7.87 -1.20
C ASP A 518 18.96 6.41 -1.16
N HIS A 519 18.07 5.43 -1.09
CA HIS A 519 18.37 4.00 -1.06
C HIS A 519 18.29 3.32 -2.44
N ALA A 520 18.12 4.08 -3.52
CA ALA A 520 17.85 3.55 -4.84
C ALA A 520 18.97 2.66 -5.40
N VAL A 521 18.57 1.69 -6.22
CA VAL A 521 19.46 0.64 -6.74
C VAL A 521 19.33 0.52 -8.25
N VAL A 522 20.45 0.71 -8.95
CA VAL A 522 20.57 0.41 -10.38
C VAL A 522 21.45 -0.81 -10.56
N THR A 523 20.95 -1.89 -11.15
CA THR A 523 21.66 -3.18 -11.23
C THR A 523 21.42 -3.92 -12.55
N GLY A 524 21.96 -5.15 -12.67
CA GLY A 524 21.88 -5.94 -13.89
C GLY A 524 22.71 -5.32 -15.02
N SER A 525 22.13 -5.15 -16.19
CA SER A 525 22.65 -4.43 -17.35
C SER A 525 21.78 -3.20 -17.68
N ALA A 526 21.12 -2.62 -16.68
CA ALA A 526 20.22 -1.49 -16.88
C ALA A 526 20.97 -0.23 -17.34
N GLU A 527 20.27 0.63 -18.08
CA GLU A 527 20.80 1.92 -18.56
C GLU A 527 19.97 3.08 -18.01
N VAL A 528 20.62 3.97 -17.26
CA VAL A 528 20.01 5.22 -16.76
C VAL A 528 20.74 6.41 -17.37
N SER A 529 20.02 7.36 -17.96
CA SER A 529 20.63 8.48 -18.68
C SER A 529 19.77 9.74 -18.75
N GLY A 530 20.28 10.81 -19.36
CA GLY A 530 19.55 12.08 -19.46
C GLY A 530 19.61 12.85 -18.14
N ASN A 531 18.46 13.38 -17.71
CA ASN A 531 18.23 14.01 -16.41
C ASN A 531 17.36 13.12 -15.50
N ALA A 532 17.29 11.82 -15.78
CA ALA A 532 16.45 10.90 -15.03
C ALA A 532 16.83 10.88 -13.54
N VAL A 533 15.80 10.81 -12.68
CA VAL A 533 15.96 10.73 -11.22
C VAL A 533 15.45 9.38 -10.74
N VAL A 534 16.30 8.62 -10.06
CA VAL A 534 15.95 7.35 -9.41
C VAL A 534 16.20 7.52 -7.92
N LYS A 535 15.17 7.44 -7.09
CA LYS A 535 15.26 7.82 -5.66
C LYS A 535 14.34 7.02 -4.74
N GLY A 536 14.33 7.34 -3.44
CA GLY A 536 13.69 6.51 -2.42
C GLY A 536 14.35 5.12 -2.36
N HIS A 537 13.54 4.08 -2.40
CA HIS A 537 13.92 2.67 -2.47
C HIS A 537 13.76 2.06 -3.88
N ALA A 538 13.61 2.89 -4.90
CA ALA A 538 13.37 2.44 -6.27
C ALA A 538 14.48 1.51 -6.81
N VAL A 539 14.08 0.52 -7.61
CA VAL A 539 14.98 -0.45 -8.23
C VAL A 539 14.85 -0.44 -9.75
N VAL A 540 15.98 -0.20 -10.44
CA VAL A 540 16.09 -0.30 -11.89
C VAL A 540 17.05 -1.45 -12.22
N ALA A 541 16.55 -2.53 -12.82
CA ALA A 541 17.32 -3.77 -12.96
C ALA A 541 17.24 -4.41 -14.36
N GLU A 542 17.94 -5.53 -14.50
CA GLU A 542 17.97 -6.34 -15.73
C GLU A 542 18.43 -5.56 -16.96
N ARG A 543 17.61 -5.32 -17.98
CA ARG A 543 17.98 -4.55 -19.19
C ARG A 543 17.11 -3.30 -19.34
N ALA A 544 16.51 -2.83 -18.25
CA ALA A 544 15.63 -1.68 -18.25
C ALA A 544 16.36 -0.41 -18.69
N LYS A 545 15.62 0.51 -19.30
CA LYS A 545 16.14 1.80 -19.76
C LYS A 545 15.32 2.95 -19.19
N VAL A 546 15.96 3.80 -18.41
CA VAL A 546 15.36 5.02 -17.84
C VAL A 546 16.12 6.21 -18.40
N ARG A 547 15.43 7.14 -19.07
CA ARG A 547 16.07 8.24 -19.79
C ARG A 547 15.24 9.51 -19.82
N ASP A 548 15.81 10.55 -20.43
CA ASP A 548 15.21 11.88 -20.55
C ASP A 548 14.98 12.50 -19.16
N ASN A 549 13.76 12.88 -18.77
CA ASN A 549 13.43 13.44 -17.45
C ASN A 549 12.53 12.49 -16.64
N ALA A 550 12.72 11.18 -16.81
CA ALA A 550 11.93 10.18 -16.10
C ALA A 550 12.22 10.20 -14.58
N ILE A 551 11.17 10.00 -13.77
CA ILE A 551 11.30 9.90 -12.30
C ILE A 551 10.87 8.50 -11.86
N ILE A 552 11.77 7.78 -11.21
CA ILE A 552 11.48 6.53 -10.53
C ILE A 552 11.69 6.76 -9.03
N ALA A 553 10.66 6.62 -8.21
CA ALA A 553 10.73 7.00 -6.80
C ALA A 553 10.00 6.01 -5.88
N ASP A 554 10.03 6.29 -4.58
CA ASP A 554 9.40 5.52 -3.52
C ASP A 554 9.88 4.05 -3.55
N TYR A 555 9.01 3.07 -3.80
CA TYR A 555 9.33 1.64 -3.84
C TYR A 555 9.26 1.04 -5.26
N ALA A 556 9.25 1.89 -6.29
CA ALA A 556 8.97 1.47 -7.65
C ALA A 556 10.03 0.50 -8.22
N GLY A 557 9.57 -0.42 -9.08
CA GLY A 557 10.43 -1.36 -9.81
C GLY A 557 10.35 -1.19 -11.33
N VAL A 558 11.50 -1.02 -11.99
CA VAL A 558 11.62 -0.98 -13.45
C VAL A 558 12.60 -2.07 -13.91
N MET A 559 12.09 -3.09 -14.60
CA MET A 559 12.83 -4.34 -14.87
C MET A 559 12.54 -4.91 -16.25
N GLY A 560 13.10 -6.07 -16.60
CA GLY A 560 13.05 -6.62 -17.94
C GLY A 560 13.83 -5.77 -18.94
N GLU A 561 13.26 -5.58 -20.11
CA GLU A 561 13.63 -4.64 -21.15
C GLU A 561 12.70 -3.40 -21.18
N SER A 562 12.03 -3.10 -20.06
CA SER A 562 11.10 -1.95 -19.95
C SER A 562 11.81 -0.63 -20.22
N VAL A 563 11.06 0.34 -20.76
CA VAL A 563 11.60 1.66 -21.11
C VAL A 563 10.74 2.75 -20.49
N VAL A 564 11.35 3.61 -19.66
CA VAL A 564 10.73 4.80 -19.08
C VAL A 564 11.42 6.04 -19.65
N SER A 565 10.65 6.98 -20.22
CA SER A 565 11.19 8.11 -20.97
C SER A 565 10.28 9.33 -21.05
N GLY A 566 10.75 10.46 -21.58
CA GLY A 566 10.05 11.74 -21.48
C GLY A 566 10.03 12.26 -20.04
N ASN A 567 8.87 12.70 -19.56
CA ASN A 567 8.62 13.09 -18.16
C ASN A 567 7.81 11.99 -17.42
N ALA A 568 7.91 10.74 -17.89
CA ALA A 568 7.16 9.63 -17.32
C ALA A 568 7.64 9.28 -15.91
N ARG A 569 6.73 8.71 -15.13
CA ARG A 569 6.94 8.45 -13.71
C ARG A 569 6.57 7.01 -13.37
N VAL A 570 7.37 6.36 -12.53
CA VAL A 570 7.00 5.12 -11.85
C VAL A 570 7.24 5.36 -10.37
N LEU A 571 6.16 5.46 -9.59
CA LEU A 571 6.16 5.95 -8.21
C LEU A 571 5.52 4.92 -7.29
N GLU A 572 5.51 5.23 -5.99
CA GLU A 572 4.91 4.41 -4.93
C GLU A 572 5.44 2.97 -5.04
N SER A 573 4.57 1.96 -5.04
CA SER A 573 4.94 0.55 -5.25
C SER A 573 4.67 0.07 -6.69
N GLY A 574 4.71 0.98 -7.67
CA GLY A 574 4.47 0.65 -9.08
C GLY A 574 5.58 -0.21 -9.69
N LEU A 575 5.19 -1.24 -10.45
CA LEU A 575 6.10 -2.19 -11.09
C LEU A 575 5.89 -2.22 -12.60
N VAL A 576 6.96 -2.08 -13.37
CA VAL A 576 6.98 -2.33 -14.82
C VAL A 576 8.03 -3.38 -15.17
N PHE A 577 7.62 -4.42 -15.90
CA PHE A 577 8.44 -5.61 -16.19
C PHE A 577 8.31 -6.04 -17.67
N ASN A 578 9.14 -6.99 -18.10
CA ASN A 578 9.20 -7.51 -19.47
C ASN A 578 9.55 -6.43 -20.49
N SER A 579 8.62 -5.95 -21.31
CA SER A 579 8.88 -4.93 -22.34
C SER A 579 7.90 -3.76 -22.21
N TYR A 580 7.37 -3.52 -21.01
CA TYR A 580 6.41 -2.45 -20.77
C TYR A 580 7.03 -1.07 -21.00
N ASN A 581 6.33 -0.18 -21.69
CA ASN A 581 6.83 1.16 -22.03
C ASN A 581 6.05 2.25 -21.29
N VAL A 582 6.77 3.15 -20.62
CA VAL A 582 6.18 4.34 -19.98
C VAL A 582 6.77 5.60 -20.61
N SER A 583 5.92 6.50 -21.10
CA SER A 583 6.37 7.71 -21.81
C SER A 583 5.43 8.91 -21.67
N GLY A 584 5.85 10.08 -22.16
CA GLY A 584 5.07 11.31 -22.03
C GLY A 584 5.08 11.83 -20.60
N ASN A 585 3.91 12.05 -20.00
CA ASN A 585 3.72 12.41 -18.59
C ASN A 585 2.94 11.32 -17.82
N ALA A 586 2.90 10.09 -18.36
CA ALA A 586 2.22 8.97 -17.73
C ALA A 586 2.87 8.63 -16.38
N THR A 587 2.06 8.13 -15.44
CA THR A 587 2.50 7.75 -14.09
C THR A 587 1.99 6.36 -13.75
N VAL A 588 2.88 5.39 -13.61
CA VAL A 588 2.53 4.09 -13.02
C VAL A 588 2.76 4.20 -11.52
N LYS A 589 1.73 4.01 -10.70
CA LYS A 589 1.79 4.21 -9.23
C LYS A 589 0.90 3.21 -8.49
N GLY A 590 0.65 3.42 -7.21
CA GLY A 590 -0.06 2.49 -6.35
C GLY A 590 0.77 1.24 -6.14
N VAL A 591 0.12 0.08 -6.25
CA VAL A 591 0.80 -1.21 -6.31
C VAL A 591 0.75 -1.76 -7.75
N ALA A 592 0.54 -0.92 -8.77
CA ALA A 592 0.21 -1.33 -10.13
C ALA A 592 1.31 -2.17 -10.81
N TYR A 593 0.93 -3.22 -11.54
CA TYR A 593 1.84 -4.13 -12.25
C TYR A 593 1.66 -4.08 -13.78
N GLY A 594 2.54 -3.37 -14.49
CA GLY A 594 2.61 -3.35 -15.95
C GLY A 594 3.58 -4.39 -16.51
N LEU A 595 3.07 -5.39 -17.24
CA LEU A 595 3.85 -6.53 -17.74
C LEU A 595 3.73 -6.69 -19.28
N ALA A 596 4.25 -7.82 -19.78
CA ALA A 596 4.29 -8.15 -21.21
C ALA A 596 4.83 -6.99 -22.07
N ASN A 597 4.15 -6.67 -23.16
CA ASN A 597 4.50 -5.60 -24.11
C ASN A 597 3.53 -4.40 -24.01
N GLY A 598 2.93 -4.17 -22.83
CA GLY A 598 1.99 -3.09 -22.60
C GLY A 598 2.66 -1.71 -22.57
N SER A 599 1.86 -0.65 -22.48
CA SER A 599 2.38 0.70 -22.35
C SER A 599 1.45 1.67 -21.66
N ALA A 600 2.02 2.63 -20.93
CA ALA A 600 1.35 3.82 -20.44
C ALA A 600 2.03 5.06 -21.05
N SER A 601 1.26 5.91 -21.70
CA SER A 601 1.75 7.11 -22.39
C SER A 601 0.85 8.30 -22.13
N GLY A 602 1.25 9.49 -22.60
CA GLY A 602 0.44 10.70 -22.47
C GLY A 602 0.24 11.09 -21.02
N GLN A 603 -0.96 10.86 -20.48
CA GLN A 603 -1.36 11.21 -19.11
C GLN A 603 -2.03 10.01 -18.42
N ALA A 604 -1.73 8.80 -18.87
CA ALA A 604 -2.25 7.59 -18.24
C ALA A 604 -1.72 7.46 -16.82
N ILE A 605 -2.60 7.06 -15.89
CA ILE A 605 -2.26 6.79 -14.49
C ILE A 605 -2.71 5.37 -14.12
N PRO A 606 -1.99 4.30 -14.52
CA PRO A 606 -2.22 2.99 -13.93
C PRO A 606 -1.87 3.03 -12.43
N ASP A 607 -2.83 2.71 -11.57
CA ASP A 607 -2.74 2.88 -10.11
C ASP A 607 -3.44 1.72 -9.36
N GLY A 608 -3.26 1.67 -8.05
CA GLY A 608 -3.89 0.72 -7.13
C GLY A 608 -3.54 -0.73 -7.45
N ASP A 609 -4.58 -1.54 -7.67
CA ASP A 609 -4.44 -2.98 -7.98
C ASP A 609 -4.32 -3.27 -9.49
N TYR A 610 -4.12 -2.25 -10.34
CA TYR A 610 -3.94 -2.44 -11.79
C TYR A 610 -2.93 -3.54 -12.09
N TYR A 611 -3.25 -4.39 -13.06
CA TYR A 611 -2.36 -5.40 -13.57
C TYR A 611 -2.63 -5.62 -15.06
N ASP A 612 -1.56 -5.72 -15.83
CA ASP A 612 -1.62 -5.98 -17.27
C ASP A 612 -0.54 -6.96 -17.70
N ASP A 613 -0.95 -8.13 -18.16
CA ASP A 613 -0.12 -9.12 -18.85
C ASP A 613 -0.57 -9.33 -20.31
N THR A 614 -1.47 -8.47 -20.79
CA THR A 614 -2.12 -8.60 -22.11
C THR A 614 -1.52 -7.69 -23.16
N GLY A 615 -0.71 -6.70 -22.74
CA GLY A 615 -0.06 -5.76 -23.64
C GLY A 615 -0.93 -4.54 -23.98
N ARG A 616 -1.71 -4.01 -23.02
CA ARG A 616 -2.61 -2.88 -23.25
C ARG A 616 -1.83 -1.60 -23.51
N ASN A 617 -2.40 -0.70 -24.32
CA ASN A 617 -1.84 0.63 -24.57
C ASN A 617 -2.74 1.72 -23.97
N LEU A 618 -2.31 2.29 -22.85
CA LEU A 618 -2.99 3.34 -22.11
C LEU A 618 -2.40 4.71 -22.47
N GLN A 619 -3.26 5.72 -22.65
CA GLN A 619 -2.84 7.06 -23.09
C GLN A 619 -3.30 8.20 -22.17
N LYS A 620 -4.30 7.95 -21.32
CA LYS A 620 -4.95 8.93 -20.44
C LYS A 620 -5.85 8.19 -19.45
N GLY A 621 -6.38 8.91 -18.46
CA GLY A 621 -7.27 8.32 -17.45
C GLY A 621 -6.48 7.70 -16.32
N ALA A 622 -7.15 7.50 -15.19
CA ALA A 622 -6.64 6.69 -14.09
C ALA A 622 -7.26 5.29 -14.13
N ILE A 623 -6.43 4.24 -14.15
CA ILE A 623 -6.82 2.85 -14.46
C ILE A 623 -6.44 1.95 -13.30
N TYR A 624 -7.39 1.12 -12.88
CA TYR A 624 -7.28 0.16 -11.77
C TYR A 624 -7.80 -1.20 -12.21
N GLY A 625 -7.65 -2.20 -11.35
CA GLY A 625 -8.28 -3.50 -11.48
C GLY A 625 -7.43 -4.51 -12.24
N TRP A 626 -7.32 -5.70 -11.65
CA TRP A 626 -6.59 -6.83 -12.23
C TRP A 626 -7.22 -7.32 -13.54
N ALA A 627 -8.56 -7.45 -13.58
CA ALA A 627 -9.29 -8.01 -14.72
C ALA A 627 -10.19 -7.00 -15.44
N SER A 628 -9.83 -5.71 -15.36
CA SER A 628 -10.59 -4.63 -15.99
C SER A 628 -10.75 -4.84 -17.50
N TYR A 629 -12.00 -4.85 -17.96
CA TYR A 629 -12.34 -4.91 -19.38
C TYR A 629 -11.67 -3.78 -20.18
N GLU A 630 -11.17 -4.08 -21.39
CA GLU A 630 -10.36 -3.14 -22.17
C GLU A 630 -11.09 -1.83 -22.50
N GLY A 631 -12.36 -1.90 -22.92
CA GLY A 631 -13.16 -0.71 -23.21
C GLY A 631 -13.37 0.18 -21.98
N TYR A 632 -13.37 -0.41 -20.78
CA TYR A 632 -13.41 0.33 -19.53
C TYR A 632 -12.06 1.00 -19.23
N ALA A 633 -10.96 0.23 -19.29
CA ALA A 633 -9.60 0.73 -19.03
C ALA A 633 -9.22 1.92 -19.93
N LEU A 634 -9.67 1.93 -21.19
CA LEU A 634 -9.33 2.98 -22.17
C LEU A 634 -10.19 4.25 -22.08
N ASN A 635 -11.30 4.25 -21.34
CA ASN A 635 -12.28 5.35 -21.32
C ASN A 635 -12.49 5.98 -19.93
N ARG A 636 -11.57 5.78 -18.99
CA ARG A 636 -11.64 6.40 -17.66
C ARG A 636 -11.58 7.93 -17.73
N PRO A 637 -12.35 8.63 -16.87
CA PRO A 637 -12.33 10.09 -16.84
C PRO A 637 -10.95 10.58 -16.40
N PHE A 638 -10.62 11.78 -16.88
CA PHE A 638 -9.43 12.53 -16.47
C PHE A 638 -9.68 14.02 -16.73
N THR A 639 -8.92 14.84 -16.02
CA THR A 639 -8.76 16.26 -16.32
C THR A 639 -7.39 16.46 -16.94
N ASP A 640 -7.33 17.11 -18.10
CA ASP A 640 -6.09 17.33 -18.84
C ASP A 640 -5.06 18.09 -17.98
N GLY A 641 -3.90 17.48 -17.73
CA GLY A 641 -2.85 18.06 -16.87
C GLY A 641 -2.94 17.70 -15.39
N GLN A 642 -4.11 17.30 -14.89
CA GLN A 642 -4.29 16.99 -13.48
C GLN A 642 -3.62 15.66 -13.11
N TYR A 643 -2.77 15.71 -12.10
CA TYR A 643 -2.14 14.54 -11.50
C TYR A 643 -2.87 14.12 -10.22
N ALA A 644 -3.14 15.09 -9.34
CA ALA A 644 -3.90 14.90 -8.13
C ALA A 644 -4.89 16.07 -7.91
N GLY A 645 -6.03 15.79 -7.27
CA GLY A 645 -7.07 16.75 -6.96
C GLY A 645 -7.81 16.38 -5.69
N LEU A 646 -7.55 17.13 -4.62
CA LEU A 646 -8.33 17.10 -3.38
C LEU A 646 -9.44 18.15 -3.50
N GLU A 647 -10.66 17.72 -3.83
CA GLU A 647 -11.78 18.62 -4.15
C GLU A 647 -12.74 18.85 -2.97
N PHE A 648 -12.61 18.07 -1.90
CA PHE A 648 -13.44 18.13 -0.69
C PHE A 648 -14.96 18.12 -0.93
N ASP A 649 -15.42 17.61 -2.07
CA ASP A 649 -16.84 17.57 -2.48
C ASP A 649 -17.69 16.63 -1.61
N THR A 650 -17.04 15.75 -0.87
CA THR A 650 -17.57 14.81 0.11
C THR A 650 -16.90 14.99 1.47
N ASP A 651 -17.47 14.39 2.52
CA ASP A 651 -16.94 14.53 3.88
C ASP A 651 -15.46 14.13 3.93
N SER A 652 -14.61 15.13 4.14
CA SER A 652 -13.15 15.00 4.12
C SER A 652 -12.55 15.23 5.51
N THR A 653 -13.33 15.07 6.58
CA THR A 653 -12.92 15.38 7.96
C THR A 653 -11.68 14.59 8.41
N HIS A 654 -11.58 13.31 8.01
CA HIS A 654 -10.49 12.42 8.39
C HIS A 654 -9.51 12.17 7.25
N ILE A 655 -10.02 11.96 6.04
CA ILE A 655 -9.23 11.72 4.83
C ILE A 655 -9.78 12.61 3.72
N ALA A 656 -8.89 13.32 3.01
CA ALA A 656 -9.23 13.99 1.77
C ALA A 656 -8.82 13.10 0.60
N SER A 657 -9.79 12.51 -0.08
CA SER A 657 -9.56 11.61 -1.22
C SER A 657 -9.11 12.38 -2.45
N ASP A 658 -8.26 11.74 -3.26
CA ASP A 658 -8.01 12.20 -4.62
C ASP A 658 -9.21 11.95 -5.55
N THR A 659 -9.39 12.80 -6.55
CA THR A 659 -10.51 12.73 -7.50
C THR A 659 -10.51 11.46 -8.35
N TYR A 660 -9.34 11.02 -8.81
CA TYR A 660 -9.23 9.92 -9.77
C TYR A 660 -8.36 8.75 -9.27
N THR A 661 -7.63 8.94 -8.17
CA THR A 661 -6.62 8.01 -7.67
C THR A 661 -6.86 7.46 -6.29
N SER A 662 -6.13 6.40 -5.97
CA SER A 662 -6.24 5.68 -4.70
C SER A 662 -5.44 6.34 -3.57
N THR A 663 -4.65 7.36 -3.92
CA THR A 663 -3.90 8.23 -3.02
C THR A 663 -4.82 9.23 -2.34
N TYR A 664 -4.47 9.65 -1.13
CA TYR A 664 -5.27 10.59 -0.35
C TYR A 664 -4.39 11.37 0.62
N ALA A 665 -4.91 12.47 1.15
CA ALA A 665 -4.28 13.22 2.23
C ALA A 665 -4.94 12.92 3.58
N MET A 666 -4.13 12.76 4.63
CA MET A 666 -4.59 12.45 5.99
C MET A 666 -4.71 13.72 6.84
N ASN A 667 -5.81 13.85 7.59
CA ASN A 667 -6.05 15.03 8.43
C ASN A 667 -5.53 14.86 9.87
N PHE A 668 -4.92 15.92 10.40
CA PHE A 668 -4.43 16.01 11.77
C PHE A 668 -4.90 17.30 12.45
N GLY A 669 -5.03 17.29 13.78
CA GLY A 669 -5.38 18.47 14.58
C GLY A 669 -6.85 18.92 14.51
N THR A 670 -7.75 18.04 14.05
CA THR A 670 -9.21 18.27 13.95
C THR A 670 -9.61 19.43 13.03
N PRO A 671 -9.26 19.39 11.73
CA PRO A 671 -9.88 20.28 10.76
C PRO A 671 -11.38 19.96 10.64
N VAL A 672 -12.15 20.93 10.16
CA VAL A 672 -13.62 20.81 10.04
C VAL A 672 -14.01 20.87 8.58
N TRP A 673 -14.65 19.83 8.08
CA TRP A 673 -15.29 19.84 6.78
C TRP A 673 -16.66 20.53 6.85
N SER A 674 -17.04 21.23 5.78
CA SER A 674 -18.37 21.80 5.61
C SER A 674 -18.81 21.69 4.16
N ASN A 675 -20.02 21.18 3.92
CA ASN A 675 -20.57 21.08 2.57
C ASN A 675 -20.61 22.43 1.83
N LYS A 676 -20.73 23.54 2.56
CA LYS A 676 -20.69 24.89 2.06
C LYS A 676 -20.19 25.84 3.14
N LEU A 677 -19.29 26.74 2.79
CA LEU A 677 -18.86 27.85 3.64
C LEU A 677 -18.81 29.12 2.82
N THR A 678 -19.64 30.11 3.16
CA THR A 678 -19.87 31.31 2.33
C THR A 678 -20.21 30.89 0.89
N SER A 679 -19.36 31.26 -0.06
CA SER A 679 -19.48 30.92 -1.48
C SER A 679 -18.67 29.69 -1.91
N GLY A 680 -17.87 29.05 -1.04
CA GLY A 680 -17.17 27.79 -1.35
C GLY A 680 -18.03 26.55 -1.09
N ASN A 681 -17.82 25.47 -1.83
CA ASN A 681 -18.59 24.22 -1.74
C ASN A 681 -17.64 23.06 -1.47
N GLY A 682 -17.85 22.31 -0.40
CA GLY A 682 -16.89 21.32 0.05
C GLY A 682 -15.63 21.99 0.58
N VAL A 683 -15.67 22.43 1.84
CA VAL A 683 -14.63 23.31 2.39
C VAL A 683 -14.00 22.70 3.62
N MET A 684 -12.66 22.63 3.62
CA MET A 684 -11.87 22.26 4.79
C MET A 684 -11.44 23.50 5.56
N THR A 685 -11.75 23.54 6.86
CA THR A 685 -11.43 24.65 7.75
C THR A 685 -10.36 24.28 8.76
N PHE A 686 -9.33 25.12 8.85
CA PHE A 686 -8.13 24.92 9.66
C PHE A 686 -7.99 26.00 10.73
N ASN A 687 -7.53 25.59 11.92
CA ASN A 687 -7.50 26.44 13.13
C ASN A 687 -6.09 26.89 13.53
N GLY A 688 -5.10 26.72 12.66
CA GLY A 688 -3.69 27.00 12.92
C GLY A 688 -2.91 25.85 13.58
N ASN A 689 -3.60 24.84 14.13
CA ASN A 689 -3.00 23.63 14.68
C ASN A 689 -3.44 22.35 13.93
N SER A 690 -4.45 22.45 13.07
CA SER A 690 -4.84 21.41 12.14
C SER A 690 -4.13 21.54 10.79
N TYR A 691 -3.91 20.41 10.13
CA TYR A 691 -3.23 20.30 8.85
C TYR A 691 -3.59 18.99 8.16
N MET A 692 -3.24 18.89 6.88
CA MET A 692 -3.26 17.63 6.14
C MET A 692 -1.83 17.19 5.81
N VAL A 693 -1.65 15.90 5.66
CA VAL A 693 -0.43 15.29 5.16
C VAL A 693 -0.74 14.64 3.82
N GLY A 694 -0.15 15.16 2.75
CA GLY A 694 -0.24 14.61 1.41
C GLY A 694 0.83 13.55 1.16
N ASP A 695 0.75 12.97 -0.04
CA ASP A 695 1.65 11.94 -0.52
C ASP A 695 2.92 12.55 -1.16
N SER A 696 4.05 11.85 -1.10
CA SER A 696 5.33 12.32 -1.67
C SER A 696 5.23 12.62 -3.16
N SER A 697 4.37 11.88 -3.86
CA SER A 697 4.16 11.99 -5.29
C SER A 697 3.60 13.35 -5.72
N TYR A 698 3.04 14.14 -4.78
CA TYR A 698 2.62 15.52 -5.04
C TYR A 698 3.79 16.44 -5.37
N ALA A 699 5.03 16.05 -5.05
CA ALA A 699 6.24 16.77 -5.43
C ALA A 699 7.13 15.98 -6.41
N ALA A 700 6.72 14.79 -6.87
CA ALA A 700 7.48 13.98 -7.84
C ALA A 700 7.26 14.47 -9.28
N LEU A 701 7.62 15.74 -9.53
CA LEU A 701 7.38 16.47 -10.78
C LEU A 701 8.59 17.36 -11.14
N HIS A 702 8.80 17.58 -12.43
CA HIS A 702 9.70 18.63 -12.92
C HIS A 702 8.93 19.93 -13.12
N ASP A 703 7.95 19.91 -14.03
CA ASP A 703 7.00 21.00 -14.23
C ASP A 703 5.74 20.75 -13.40
N ALA A 704 5.15 21.82 -12.87
CA ALA A 704 3.96 21.70 -12.04
C ALA A 704 3.08 22.96 -12.05
N ASP A 705 1.79 22.79 -11.77
CA ASP A 705 0.87 23.87 -11.39
C ASP A 705 0.07 23.45 -10.14
N TYR A 706 0.42 24.04 -9.01
CA TYR A 706 -0.28 23.85 -7.73
C TYR A 706 -1.38 24.88 -7.60
N GLN A 707 -2.64 24.41 -7.61
CA GLN A 707 -3.81 25.29 -7.55
C GLN A 707 -4.61 25.08 -6.27
N THR A 708 -5.07 26.16 -5.67
CA THR A 708 -5.96 26.13 -4.50
C THR A 708 -6.81 27.40 -4.43
N ALA A 709 -7.90 27.35 -3.68
CA ALA A 709 -8.62 28.52 -3.24
C ALA A 709 -8.67 28.56 -1.72
N ILE A 710 -8.36 29.74 -1.16
CA ILE A 710 -8.22 29.93 0.28
C ILE A 710 -9.00 31.15 0.78
N LEU A 711 -9.57 31.05 1.99
CA LEU A 711 -10.11 32.17 2.76
C LEU A 711 -9.34 32.25 4.07
N LEU A 712 -8.59 33.33 4.29
CA LEU A 712 -7.77 33.52 5.50
C LEU A 712 -8.44 34.47 6.49
N ARG A 713 -8.36 34.16 7.79
CA ARG A 713 -9.03 34.94 8.85
C ARG A 713 -8.12 35.95 9.55
N ASP A 714 -6.85 36.01 9.19
CA ASP A 714 -5.92 37.03 9.66
C ASP A 714 -4.77 37.26 8.67
N ASN A 715 -3.92 38.24 8.99
CA ASN A 715 -2.74 38.60 8.19
C ASN A 715 -1.42 38.10 8.81
N ARG A 716 -1.47 37.19 9.79
CA ARG A 716 -0.25 36.51 10.25
C ARG A 716 0.26 35.60 9.15
N ARG A 717 1.47 35.05 9.32
CA ARG A 717 1.97 34.00 8.45
C ARG A 717 1.06 32.78 8.50
N ASN A 718 0.46 32.47 7.36
CA ASN A 718 -0.31 31.27 7.08
C ASN A 718 0.47 30.43 6.06
N THR A 719 0.75 29.17 6.37
CA THR A 719 1.37 28.24 5.41
C THR A 719 0.25 27.50 4.68
N ILE A 720 0.17 27.70 3.38
CA ILE A 720 -0.85 27.05 2.53
C ILE A 720 -0.40 25.62 2.22
N PHE A 721 0.86 25.44 1.84
CA PHE A 721 1.53 24.14 1.85
C PHE A 721 3.02 24.32 2.12
N ARG A 722 3.65 23.27 2.68
CA ARG A 722 5.09 23.10 2.82
C ARG A 722 5.42 21.64 2.59
N PHE A 723 6.20 21.38 1.54
CA PHE A 723 6.70 20.06 1.21
C PHE A 723 8.21 20.03 1.40
N GLY A 724 8.75 18.90 1.86
CA GLY A 724 10.18 18.70 2.09
C GLY A 724 10.57 18.64 3.57
N ASP A 725 11.86 18.81 3.84
CA ASP A 725 12.47 18.80 5.16
C ASP A 725 12.99 20.22 5.55
N ASP A 726 13.90 20.30 6.52
CA ASP A 726 14.47 21.58 6.95
C ASP A 726 15.53 22.14 5.98
N GLU A 727 16.19 21.29 5.20
CA GLU A 727 17.26 21.66 4.27
C GLU A 727 16.73 21.88 2.85
N LYS A 728 15.88 20.96 2.39
CA LYS A 728 15.27 20.96 1.05
C LYS A 728 13.77 21.04 1.17
N TYR A 729 13.18 22.14 0.70
CA TYR A 729 11.75 22.35 0.81
C TYR A 729 11.21 23.27 -0.26
N MET A 730 9.90 23.16 -0.50
CA MET A 730 9.09 24.17 -1.16
C MET A 730 7.93 24.58 -0.27
N SER A 731 7.51 25.84 -0.33
CA SER A 731 6.43 26.35 0.50
C SER A 731 5.69 27.50 -0.16
N LEU A 732 4.37 27.51 0.01
CA LEU A 732 3.50 28.63 -0.32
C LEU A 732 2.96 29.24 0.97
N THR A 733 3.22 30.53 1.18
CA THR A 733 2.85 31.24 2.41
C THR A 733 2.12 32.53 2.10
N ALA A 734 1.16 32.89 2.97
CA ALA A 734 0.45 34.16 2.94
C ALA A 734 0.74 34.94 4.22
N GLU A 735 1.17 36.18 4.09
CA GLU A 735 1.49 37.05 5.23
C GLU A 735 1.34 38.52 4.84
N ASN A 736 0.75 39.33 5.72
CA ASN A 736 0.60 40.78 5.53
C ASN A 736 0.03 41.18 4.15
N GLY A 737 -0.96 40.43 3.66
CA GLY A 737 -1.60 40.68 2.36
C GLY A 737 -0.82 40.20 1.14
N SER A 738 0.38 39.64 1.30
CA SER A 738 1.20 39.11 0.21
C SER A 738 1.20 37.58 0.21
N ILE A 739 1.33 36.98 -0.97
CA ILE A 739 1.53 35.53 -1.13
C ILE A 739 2.91 35.30 -1.70
N THR A 740 3.68 34.38 -1.11
CA THR A 740 5.05 34.06 -1.52
C THR A 740 5.19 32.55 -1.71
N PHE A 741 5.63 32.16 -2.90
CA PHE A 741 6.19 30.83 -3.14
C PHE A 741 7.70 30.86 -2.93
N SER A 742 8.25 29.85 -2.27
CA SER A 742 9.69 29.69 -2.05
C SER A 742 10.09 28.24 -2.21
N ILE A 743 11.28 28.01 -2.77
CA ILE A 743 11.89 26.69 -2.89
C ILE A 743 13.39 26.76 -2.58
N ASN A 744 13.90 25.72 -1.93
CA ASN A 744 15.30 25.53 -1.62
C ASN A 744 15.63 24.06 -1.86
N ASN A 745 16.62 23.76 -2.71
CA ASN A 745 17.12 22.41 -2.95
C ASN A 745 18.48 22.15 -2.24
N GLY A 746 18.82 22.98 -1.26
CA GLY A 746 20.10 22.98 -0.54
C GLY A 746 21.11 24.00 -1.08
N SER A 747 20.84 24.61 -2.24
CA SER A 747 21.71 25.65 -2.84
C SER A 747 21.33 27.09 -2.47
N GLY A 748 20.29 27.27 -1.63
CA GLY A 748 19.77 28.56 -1.23
C GLY A 748 18.33 28.78 -1.66
N VAL A 749 17.63 29.68 -0.97
CA VAL A 749 16.21 29.95 -1.18
C VAL A 749 15.99 30.81 -2.43
N GLN A 750 15.10 30.36 -3.32
CA GLN A 750 14.56 31.11 -4.44
C GLN A 750 13.07 31.37 -4.21
N SER A 751 12.55 32.54 -4.59
CA SER A 751 11.17 32.92 -4.27
C SER A 751 10.53 33.84 -5.30
N VAL A 752 9.20 33.74 -5.42
CA VAL A 752 8.35 34.70 -6.15
C VAL A 752 7.23 35.19 -5.22
N THR A 753 6.99 36.50 -5.19
CA THR A 753 6.05 37.14 -4.27
C THR A 753 5.05 38.01 -5.02
N ALA A 754 3.76 37.75 -4.82
CA ALA A 754 2.67 38.62 -5.24
C ALA A 754 2.28 39.51 -4.05
N GLU A 755 2.62 40.80 -4.12
CA GLU A 755 2.30 41.78 -3.08
C GLU A 755 0.84 42.23 -3.14
N ASN A 756 0.23 42.45 -1.97
CA ASN A 756 -1.18 42.90 -1.86
C ASN A 756 -2.14 42.02 -2.67
N ALA A 757 -1.93 40.71 -2.60
CA ALA A 757 -2.59 39.69 -3.40
C ALA A 757 -3.90 39.17 -2.79
N TYR A 758 -4.07 39.26 -1.47
CA TYR A 758 -5.28 38.80 -0.79
C TYR A 758 -5.77 39.78 0.28
N THR A 759 -7.03 39.64 0.69
CA THR A 759 -7.63 40.37 1.80
C THR A 759 -8.24 39.35 2.78
N ALA A 760 -7.92 39.45 4.07
CA ALA A 760 -8.50 38.57 5.08
C ALA A 760 -10.05 38.63 5.03
N GLY A 761 -10.70 37.49 5.20
CA GLY A 761 -12.15 37.31 5.05
C GLY A 761 -12.64 37.13 3.62
N HIS A 762 -11.79 37.35 2.61
CA HIS A 762 -12.15 37.13 1.21
C HIS A 762 -11.44 35.88 0.68
N TRP A 763 -12.11 35.17 -0.22
CA TRP A 763 -11.50 34.10 -0.97
C TRP A 763 -10.43 34.65 -1.93
N ALA A 764 -9.35 33.90 -2.08
CA ALA A 764 -8.34 34.10 -3.10
C ALA A 764 -8.04 32.77 -3.80
N THR A 765 -8.09 32.75 -5.13
CA THR A 765 -7.51 31.65 -5.91
C THR A 765 -6.02 31.86 -6.06
N VAL A 766 -5.25 30.78 -6.00
CA VAL A 766 -3.79 30.81 -6.08
C VAL A 766 -3.32 29.69 -6.99
N SER A 767 -2.45 30.02 -7.94
CA SER A 767 -1.76 29.06 -8.81
C SER A 767 -0.25 29.32 -8.75
N VAL A 768 0.52 28.28 -8.46
CA VAL A 768 1.99 28.27 -8.51
C VAL A 768 2.41 27.41 -9.68
N ILE A 769 2.83 28.06 -10.76
CA ILE A 769 3.25 27.41 -12.00
C ILE A 769 4.78 27.38 -12.05
N LEU A 770 5.33 26.19 -12.22
CA LEU A 770 6.74 25.89 -12.44
C LEU A 770 6.88 25.27 -13.83
N ASP A 771 7.65 25.91 -14.71
CA ASP A 771 7.86 25.50 -16.10
C ASP A 771 9.34 25.70 -16.47
N GLY A 772 10.09 24.60 -16.42
CA GLY A 772 11.54 24.59 -16.41
C GLY A 772 12.10 25.57 -15.37
N ASP A 773 13.01 26.44 -15.79
CA ASP A 773 13.68 27.42 -14.93
C ASP A 773 12.79 28.62 -14.49
N ASN A 774 11.48 28.59 -14.74
CA ASN A 774 10.58 29.72 -14.49
C ASN A 774 9.51 29.37 -13.47
N ALA A 775 9.22 30.33 -12.59
CA ALA A 775 8.08 30.27 -11.69
C ALA A 775 7.15 31.47 -11.92
N LYS A 776 5.85 31.20 -11.89
CA LYS A 776 4.79 32.20 -11.99
C LYS A 776 3.76 31.94 -10.88
N LEU A 777 3.53 32.95 -10.06
CA LEU A 777 2.50 32.96 -9.03
C LEU A 777 1.35 33.83 -9.53
N VAL A 778 0.15 33.26 -9.67
CA VAL A 778 -1.07 33.95 -10.07
C VAL A 778 -2.06 33.92 -8.92
N VAL A 779 -2.60 35.07 -8.55
CA VAL A 779 -3.64 35.20 -7.52
C VAL A 779 -4.85 35.93 -8.09
N ASN A 780 -6.04 35.35 -7.91
CA ASN A 780 -7.33 35.87 -8.42
C ASN A 780 -7.32 36.13 -9.93
N GLY A 781 -7.20 35.07 -10.76
CA GLY A 781 -7.03 35.13 -12.21
C GLY A 781 -7.94 36.09 -13.02
N GLY A 782 -7.67 36.21 -14.32
CA GLY A 782 -8.41 37.09 -15.22
C GLY A 782 -8.01 38.58 -15.10
N SER A 783 -8.96 39.51 -15.27
CA SER A 783 -8.68 40.95 -15.33
C SER A 783 -8.27 41.58 -13.99
N GLY A 784 -8.48 40.87 -12.87
CA GLY A 784 -8.09 41.27 -11.52
C GLY A 784 -6.79 40.62 -11.02
N ALA A 785 -6.13 39.82 -11.85
CA ALA A 785 -5.01 38.98 -11.43
C ALA A 785 -3.83 39.76 -10.86
N LYS A 786 -3.30 39.26 -9.76
CA LYS A 786 -1.99 39.63 -9.24
C LYS A 786 -1.01 38.55 -9.65
N THR A 787 -0.12 38.89 -10.58
CA THR A 787 0.90 37.96 -11.07
C THR A 787 2.29 38.41 -10.65
N ALA A 788 3.07 37.47 -10.15
CA ALA A 788 4.50 37.60 -9.95
C ALA A 788 5.20 36.49 -10.72
N ALA A 789 6.38 36.78 -11.30
CA ALA A 789 7.17 35.79 -12.00
C ALA A 789 8.65 35.99 -11.71
N GLY A 790 9.41 34.91 -11.76
CA GLY A 790 10.84 34.92 -11.49
C GLY A 790 11.50 33.63 -11.97
N ARG A 791 12.83 33.63 -11.94
CA ARG A 791 13.62 32.45 -12.27
C ARG A 791 13.75 31.57 -11.02
N ILE A 792 13.35 30.30 -11.13
CA ILE A 792 13.51 29.26 -10.12
C ILE A 792 14.11 28.05 -10.84
N THR A 793 15.27 27.59 -10.38
CA THR A 793 16.02 26.49 -11.03
C THR A 793 15.92 25.17 -10.26
N ALA A 794 15.19 25.17 -9.14
CA ALA A 794 14.94 23.97 -8.36
C ALA A 794 13.59 23.40 -8.80
N ASP A 795 13.57 22.08 -9.00
CA ASP A 795 12.35 21.35 -9.38
C ASP A 795 11.65 20.81 -8.12
N PRO A 796 10.33 20.57 -8.16
CA PRO A 796 9.64 19.86 -7.08
C PRO A 796 10.31 18.54 -6.70
N VAL A 797 10.78 17.73 -7.67
CA VAL A 797 11.43 16.44 -7.37
C VAL A 797 12.71 16.56 -6.53
N ASP A 798 13.33 17.75 -6.49
CA ASP A 798 14.53 18.02 -5.69
C ASP A 798 14.26 17.98 -4.18
N ILE A 799 13.01 18.21 -3.77
CA ILE A 799 12.61 18.31 -2.35
C ILE A 799 12.13 16.98 -1.77
N VAL A 800 11.92 15.97 -2.62
CA VAL A 800 11.49 14.63 -2.19
C VAL A 800 12.67 13.95 -1.48
N SER A 801 12.43 13.39 -0.30
CA SER A 801 13.43 12.63 0.49
C SER A 801 12.71 11.75 1.52
N ASP A 802 13.41 10.76 2.07
CA ASP A 802 12.84 9.83 3.06
C ASP A 802 12.47 10.50 4.40
N ASP A 803 13.07 11.65 4.70
CA ASP A 803 12.81 12.45 5.91
C ASP A 803 11.89 13.66 5.63
N ALA A 804 11.41 13.82 4.40
CA ALA A 804 10.51 14.91 4.03
C ALA A 804 9.09 14.69 4.56
N SER A 805 8.40 15.81 4.80
CA SER A 805 6.96 15.81 5.08
C SER A 805 6.22 16.66 4.06
N TYR A 806 4.98 16.28 3.73
CA TYR A 806 4.19 16.92 2.68
C TYR A 806 2.95 17.59 3.28
N LEU A 807 3.17 18.69 4.00
CA LEU A 807 2.15 19.31 4.83
C LEU A 807 1.32 20.33 4.06
N ILE A 808 0.00 20.27 4.19
CA ILE A 808 -0.96 21.23 3.64
C ILE A 808 -1.67 21.90 4.81
N ALA A 809 -1.82 23.23 4.75
CA ALA A 809 -2.49 24.08 5.75
C ALA A 809 -1.85 24.08 7.16
N ASP A 810 -0.61 23.63 7.31
CA ASP A 810 0.08 23.60 8.61
C ASP A 810 0.41 25.01 9.15
N GLY A 811 -0.33 25.42 10.17
CA GLY A 811 -0.29 26.80 10.67
C GLY A 811 -1.26 27.75 9.98
N MET A 812 -2.14 27.25 9.12
CA MET A 812 -3.18 28.06 8.46
C MET A 812 -4.39 28.27 9.38
N ASN A 813 -4.78 29.53 9.55
CA ASN A 813 -6.03 29.94 10.17
C ASN A 813 -6.99 30.44 9.08
N GLY A 814 -7.71 29.50 8.48
CA GLY A 814 -8.46 29.76 7.26
C GLY A 814 -9.23 28.54 6.77
N SER A 815 -9.73 28.64 5.57
CA SER A 815 -10.49 27.59 4.89
C SER A 815 -9.96 27.39 3.48
N MET A 816 -10.08 26.17 2.96
CA MET A 816 -9.60 25.74 1.65
C MET A 816 -10.72 25.01 0.92
N ASP A 817 -10.94 25.34 -0.35
CA ASP A 817 -12.01 24.76 -1.19
C ASP A 817 -11.50 23.57 -2.01
N TYR A 818 -10.23 23.59 -2.44
CA TYR A 818 -9.59 22.47 -3.12
C TYR A 818 -8.06 22.60 -3.04
N PHE A 819 -7.35 21.51 -3.32
CA PHE A 819 -5.91 21.49 -3.56
C PHE A 819 -5.59 20.56 -4.74
N ARG A 820 -5.08 21.12 -5.84
CA ARG A 820 -4.79 20.38 -7.07
C ARG A 820 -3.30 20.44 -7.40
N VAL A 821 -2.79 19.33 -7.91
CA VAL A 821 -1.45 19.19 -8.45
C VAL A 821 -1.59 18.82 -9.92
N ASN A 822 -1.05 19.65 -10.79
CA ASN A 822 -0.99 19.41 -12.23
C ASN A 822 0.47 19.32 -12.67
N PHE A 823 0.77 18.56 -13.73
CA PHE A 823 2.15 18.46 -14.27
C PHE A 823 2.45 19.49 -15.38
N LYS A 824 1.52 20.42 -15.62
CA LYS A 824 1.64 21.54 -16.56
C LYS A 824 0.74 22.67 -16.12
N GLU A 825 0.93 23.86 -16.67
CA GLU A 825 -0.03 24.96 -16.51
C GLU A 825 -1.41 24.55 -17.04
N VAL A 826 -2.43 24.66 -16.17
CA VAL A 826 -3.83 24.40 -16.50
C VAL A 826 -4.63 25.67 -16.26
N SER A 827 -5.66 25.92 -17.07
CA SER A 827 -6.56 27.05 -16.85
C SER A 827 -7.16 26.98 -15.44
N GLU A 828 -7.16 28.11 -14.72
CA GLU A 828 -7.87 28.19 -13.43
C GLU A 828 -9.32 27.73 -13.58
N PRO A 829 -9.88 26.97 -12.61
CA PRO A 829 -11.28 26.56 -12.65
C PRO A 829 -12.21 27.78 -12.63
N THR A 830 -13.40 27.64 -13.22
CA THR A 830 -14.44 28.68 -13.11
C THR A 830 -14.93 28.74 -11.66
N TYR A 831 -14.50 29.74 -10.88
CA TYR A 831 -14.89 29.91 -9.48
C TYR A 831 -15.94 31.01 -9.28
N TYR A 832 -16.70 30.90 -8.19
CA TYR A 832 -17.90 31.70 -7.90
C TYR A 832 -17.85 32.38 -6.52
N TYR A 833 -16.66 32.73 -6.04
CA TYR A 833 -16.50 33.32 -4.71
C TYR A 833 -16.98 34.77 -4.64
N THR A 834 -18.24 34.97 -4.29
CA THR A 834 -18.90 36.28 -4.19
C THR A 834 -19.15 36.74 -2.77
N GLU A 835 -19.16 35.79 -1.81
CA GLU A 835 -19.38 36.05 -0.39
C GLU A 835 -18.05 36.11 0.37
N SER A 836 -18.02 36.85 1.49
CA SER A 836 -16.85 37.01 2.36
C SER A 836 -17.26 36.84 3.83
N GLU A 837 -16.29 36.56 4.69
CA GLU A 837 -16.44 36.58 6.14
C GLU A 837 -16.09 37.97 6.70
N GLU A 838 -16.93 38.48 7.60
CA GLU A 838 -16.58 39.66 8.37
C GLU A 838 -15.52 39.27 9.43
N ILE A 839 -14.27 39.63 9.17
CA ILE A 839 -13.20 39.41 10.13
C ILE A 839 -13.27 40.49 11.20
N VAL A 840 -13.84 40.13 12.36
CA VAL A 840 -13.71 40.95 13.57
C VAL A 840 -12.26 40.82 14.04
N PRO A 841 -11.47 41.91 14.07
CA PRO A 841 -10.10 41.84 14.54
C PRO A 841 -10.10 41.32 15.99
N ALA A 842 -9.42 40.21 16.24
CA ALA A 842 -9.24 39.71 17.60
C ALA A 842 -8.66 40.83 18.48
N VAL A 843 -9.34 41.19 19.57
CA VAL A 843 -8.89 42.25 20.48
C VAL A 843 -7.62 41.77 21.18
N ARG A 844 -6.45 42.17 20.67
CA ARG A 844 -5.13 41.76 21.20
C ARG A 844 -4.68 42.51 22.46
N TYR A 845 -5.52 43.41 23.00
CA TYR A 845 -5.18 44.18 24.18
C TYR A 845 -6.23 44.03 25.30
N PRO A 846 -5.79 43.90 26.56
CA PRO A 846 -6.71 43.84 27.69
C PRO A 846 -7.32 45.22 27.96
N LYS A 847 -8.64 45.29 28.09
CA LYS A 847 -9.34 46.54 28.43
C LYS A 847 -9.58 46.59 29.93
N VAL A 848 -9.01 47.58 30.63
CA VAL A 848 -9.26 47.77 32.06
C VAL A 848 -10.75 48.09 32.27
N THR A 849 -11.46 47.21 32.97
CA THR A 849 -12.90 47.31 33.22
C THR A 849 -13.21 47.86 34.60
N LYS A 850 -12.29 47.69 35.56
CA LYS A 850 -12.49 48.12 36.95
C LYS A 850 -11.19 48.60 37.58
N ILE A 851 -11.30 49.64 38.40
CA ILE A 851 -10.22 50.17 39.23
C ILE A 851 -10.76 50.35 40.65
N GLU A 852 -10.18 49.64 41.61
CA GLU A 852 -10.60 49.64 43.02
C GLU A 852 -9.49 50.19 43.90
N TYR A 853 -9.88 50.94 44.94
CA TYR A 853 -8.96 51.65 45.83
C TYR A 853 -9.15 51.17 47.27
N SER A 854 -8.05 50.99 48.01
CA SER A 854 -8.08 50.72 49.44
C SER A 854 -7.46 51.87 50.21
N GLU A 855 -8.27 52.71 50.85
CA GLU A 855 -7.79 53.83 51.68
C GLU A 855 -7.04 53.35 52.94
N LYS A 856 -7.31 52.12 53.42
CA LYS A 856 -6.63 51.53 54.59
C LYS A 856 -5.19 51.09 54.29
N THR A 857 -4.90 50.70 53.05
CA THR A 857 -3.60 50.12 52.66
C THR A 857 -2.91 50.87 51.53
N HIS A 858 -3.57 51.92 51.00
CA HIS A 858 -3.18 52.71 49.84
C HIS A 858 -2.77 51.85 48.64
N GLN A 859 -3.60 50.85 48.32
CA GLN A 859 -3.44 49.96 47.16
C GLN A 859 -4.46 50.26 46.08
N VAL A 860 -4.09 49.94 44.83
CA VAL A 860 -5.00 49.94 43.68
C VAL A 860 -5.08 48.52 43.12
N ARG A 861 -6.30 48.06 42.86
CA ARG A 861 -6.56 46.85 42.09
C ARG A 861 -7.11 47.21 40.72
N LEU A 862 -6.49 46.67 39.68
CA LEU A 862 -6.93 46.74 38.29
C LEU A 862 -7.56 45.41 37.90
N THR A 863 -8.69 45.45 37.19
CA THR A 863 -9.31 44.29 36.53
C THR A 863 -9.52 44.61 35.06
N TRP A 864 -9.33 43.63 34.18
CA TRP A 864 -9.45 43.82 32.72
C TRP A 864 -10.15 42.64 32.03
N THR A 865 -10.51 42.83 30.76
CA THR A 865 -11.07 41.77 29.92
C THR A 865 -10.00 40.73 29.55
N PRO A 866 -10.32 39.42 29.56
CA PRO A 866 -9.42 38.42 29.01
C PRO A 866 -9.14 38.67 27.52
N VAL A 867 -7.98 38.19 27.05
CA VAL A 867 -7.50 38.30 25.68
C VAL A 867 -7.25 36.87 25.21
N GLU A 868 -7.93 36.48 24.14
CA GLU A 868 -7.81 35.15 23.57
C GLU A 868 -6.37 34.87 23.10
N GLY A 869 -5.86 33.68 23.39
CA GLY A 869 -4.48 33.29 23.08
C GLY A 869 -3.40 33.98 23.93
N ALA A 870 -3.75 34.79 24.94
CA ALA A 870 -2.77 35.36 25.85
C ALA A 870 -2.13 34.26 26.72
N THR A 871 -0.81 34.27 26.81
CA THR A 871 -0.06 33.42 27.76
C THR A 871 0.22 34.16 29.07
N HIS A 872 0.40 35.49 28.99
CA HIS A 872 0.72 36.36 30.13
C HIS A 872 0.15 37.77 29.96
N TYR A 873 -0.02 38.49 31.07
CA TYR A 873 -0.27 39.93 31.12
C TYR A 873 0.88 40.68 31.75
N GLY A 874 1.26 41.80 31.15
CA GLY A 874 2.31 42.70 31.63
C GLY A 874 1.69 43.97 32.15
N ILE A 875 1.94 44.30 33.43
CA ILE A 875 1.49 45.54 34.03
C ILE A 875 2.65 46.53 33.96
N VAL A 876 2.44 47.68 33.32
CA VAL A 876 3.47 48.69 33.09
C VAL A 876 3.02 50.04 33.63
N VAL A 877 3.94 50.81 34.22
CA VAL A 877 3.68 52.15 34.76
C VAL A 877 4.54 53.18 34.05
N PHE A 878 3.97 54.37 33.81
CA PHE A 878 4.71 55.52 33.32
C PHE A 878 5.38 56.25 34.48
N ASN A 879 6.70 56.29 34.50
CA ASN A 879 7.48 56.94 35.55
C ASN A 879 8.71 57.64 34.96
N ALA A 880 8.97 58.88 35.38
CA ALA A 880 10.10 59.70 34.93
C ALA A 880 10.25 59.78 33.40
N GLY A 881 9.14 59.99 32.69
CA GLY A 881 9.12 60.16 31.23
C GLY A 881 9.22 58.86 30.42
N LYS A 882 9.24 57.68 31.06
CA LYS A 882 9.37 56.38 30.39
C LYS A 882 8.37 55.36 30.93
N TRP A 883 7.93 54.43 30.08
CA TRP A 883 7.17 53.25 30.51
C TRP A 883 8.11 52.20 31.11
N ARG A 884 7.72 51.61 32.24
CA ARG A 884 8.48 50.56 32.93
C ARG A 884 7.57 49.40 33.29
N ALA A 885 8.00 48.17 33.03
CA ALA A 885 7.29 46.99 33.52
C ALA A 885 7.37 46.91 35.04
N LEU A 886 6.21 46.74 35.68
CA LEU A 886 6.10 46.47 37.11
C LEU A 886 6.20 44.97 37.37
N THR A 887 5.40 44.19 36.64
CA THR A 887 5.37 42.73 36.76
C THR A 887 4.71 42.11 35.55
N THR A 888 4.90 40.81 35.41
CA THR A 888 4.18 39.94 34.49
C THR A 888 3.41 38.89 35.31
N ILE A 889 2.19 38.55 34.90
CA ILE A 889 1.34 37.54 35.55
C ILE A 889 0.79 36.56 34.50
N PRO A 890 0.45 35.31 34.85
CA PRO A 890 -0.13 34.35 33.91
C PRO A 890 -1.49 34.80 33.38
N ALA A 891 -1.86 34.39 32.16
CA ALA A 891 -3.11 34.79 31.53
C ALA A 891 -4.38 34.29 32.25
N SER A 892 -4.26 33.31 33.15
CA SER A 892 -5.35 32.89 34.04
C SER A 892 -5.77 33.98 35.04
N ALA A 893 -4.95 35.02 35.24
CA ALA A 893 -5.25 36.15 36.10
C ALA A 893 -5.61 37.42 35.30
N THR A 894 -6.85 37.88 35.42
CA THR A 894 -7.37 39.11 34.79
C THR A 894 -7.44 40.30 35.75
N SER A 895 -6.70 40.25 36.85
CA SER A 895 -6.59 41.35 37.79
C SER A 895 -5.21 41.40 38.47
N TYR A 896 -4.81 42.60 38.90
CA TYR A 896 -3.56 42.84 39.62
C TYR A 896 -3.77 43.88 40.72
N THR A 897 -3.20 43.64 41.90
CA THR A 897 -3.21 44.60 43.03
C THR A 897 -1.78 45.12 43.26
N SER A 898 -1.63 46.44 43.30
CA SER A 898 -0.34 47.11 43.54
C SER A 898 0.27 46.77 44.90
N ALA A 899 1.55 47.12 45.12
CA ALA A 899 2.14 47.09 46.46
C ALA A 899 1.40 48.01 47.45
N LYS A 900 1.50 47.71 48.75
CA LYS A 900 0.95 48.52 49.86
C LYS A 900 1.69 49.85 50.01
N ASN A 901 1.02 50.81 50.66
CA ASN A 901 1.57 52.11 51.06
C ASN A 901 2.04 52.97 49.88
N LEU A 902 1.32 52.96 48.75
CA LEU A 902 1.55 53.96 47.72
C LEU A 902 1.19 55.35 48.26
N THR A 903 1.89 56.39 47.80
CA THR A 903 1.70 57.76 48.28
C THR A 903 0.29 58.27 47.97
N PRO A 904 -0.55 58.59 48.98
CA PRO A 904 -1.89 59.14 48.77
C PRO A 904 -1.85 60.47 48.01
N GLY A 905 -2.85 60.72 47.17
CA GLY A 905 -2.95 61.90 46.32
C GLY A 905 -2.03 61.89 45.08
N LYS A 906 -1.14 60.91 44.93
CA LYS A 906 -0.29 60.76 43.74
C LYS A 906 -1.01 59.97 42.65
N SER A 907 -0.92 60.46 41.40
CA SER A 907 -1.46 59.77 40.23
C SER A 907 -0.37 59.05 39.43
N TYR A 908 -0.70 57.86 38.93
CA TYR A 908 0.15 57.04 38.07
C TYR A 908 -0.59 56.70 36.78
N LYS A 909 0.09 56.77 35.62
CA LYS A 909 -0.44 56.17 34.39
C LYS A 909 0.01 54.71 34.33
N VAL A 910 -0.95 53.80 34.19
CA VAL A 910 -0.71 52.36 34.17
C VAL A 910 -1.36 51.78 32.92
N ALA A 911 -0.67 50.86 32.26
CA ALA A 911 -1.18 50.09 31.13
C ALA A 911 -1.05 48.59 31.42
N VAL A 912 -1.91 47.80 30.77
CA VAL A 912 -1.85 46.35 30.78
C VAL A 912 -1.67 45.89 29.34
N GLY A 913 -0.63 45.10 29.08
CA GLY A 913 -0.40 44.45 27.78
C GLY A 913 -0.64 42.94 27.90
N ALA A 914 -1.01 42.30 26.79
CA ALA A 914 -1.09 40.84 26.68
C ALA A 914 0.09 40.31 25.87
N LYS A 915 0.59 39.12 26.23
CA LYS A 915 1.58 38.38 25.45
C LYS A 915 0.87 37.27 24.66
N VAL A 916 0.71 37.47 23.36
CA VAL A 916 0.01 36.54 22.46
C VAL A 916 1.03 36.00 21.45
N ASN A 917 1.12 34.68 21.30
CA ASN A 917 2.08 34.00 20.41
C ASN A 917 3.55 34.43 20.59
N GLY A 918 3.97 34.73 21.83
CA GLY A 918 5.35 35.14 22.12
C GLY A 918 5.59 36.65 22.11
N ASP A 919 4.68 37.45 21.55
CA ASP A 919 4.87 38.89 21.35
C ASP A 919 3.97 39.76 22.26
N TRP A 920 4.48 40.95 22.62
CA TRP A 920 3.75 41.96 23.40
C TRP A 920 3.17 43.05 22.49
N ASP A 921 1.87 43.31 22.58
CA ASP A 921 1.25 44.49 21.95
C ASP A 921 1.44 45.75 22.81
N ALA A 922 2.69 46.23 22.87
CA ALA A 922 3.05 47.39 23.69
C ALA A 922 2.38 48.69 23.21
N ALA A 923 2.15 48.83 21.90
CA ALA A 923 1.56 50.04 21.32
C ALA A 923 0.11 50.22 21.76
N ASN A 924 -0.73 49.18 21.65
CA ASN A 924 -2.12 49.28 22.08
C ASN A 924 -2.25 49.30 23.61
N ALA A 925 -1.37 48.63 24.35
CA ALA A 925 -1.34 48.73 25.82
C ALA A 925 -1.13 50.18 26.27
N ILE A 926 -0.13 50.87 25.70
CA ILE A 926 0.17 52.28 26.03
C ILE A 926 -0.95 53.22 25.58
N LYS A 927 -1.54 52.99 24.40
CA LYS A 927 -2.68 53.77 23.89
C LYS A 927 -3.89 53.73 24.83
N ASN A 928 -4.10 52.59 25.51
CA ASN A 928 -5.21 52.35 26.42
C ASN A 928 -4.83 52.50 27.90
N ALA A 929 -3.74 53.20 28.21
CA ALA A 929 -3.33 53.44 29.59
C ALA A 929 -4.41 54.16 30.40
N VAL A 930 -4.62 53.71 31.62
CA VAL A 930 -5.51 54.35 32.60
C VAL A 930 -4.70 55.17 33.60
N THR A 931 -5.31 56.22 34.14
CA THR A 931 -4.71 56.97 35.26
C THR A 931 -5.34 56.51 36.57
N VAL A 932 -4.50 56.10 37.52
CA VAL A 932 -4.91 55.70 38.86
C VAL A 932 -4.41 56.73 39.87
N THR A 933 -5.31 57.29 40.68
CA THR A 933 -4.95 58.23 41.75
C THR A 933 -5.10 57.54 43.09
N ILE A 934 -4.01 57.43 43.85
CA ILE A 934 -4.02 56.73 45.14
C ILE A 934 -4.86 57.52 46.13
N LYS A 935 -5.85 56.84 46.74
CA LYS A 935 -6.75 57.41 47.73
C LYS A 935 -6.28 57.11 49.15
#